data_AF-A0A2E3NBU0-F1
#
_entry.id   AF-A0A2E3NBU0-F1
#
_cell.length_a   1.000
_cell.length_b   1.000
_cell.length_c   1.000
_cell.angle_alpha   90.00
_cell.angle_beta   90.00
_cell.angle_gamma   90.00
#
_symmetry.space_group_name_H-M   'P 1'
#
loop_
_entity.id
_entity.type
_entity.pdbx_description
1 polymer ?
#
loop_
_entity_poly.entity_id
_entity_poly.type
_entity_poly.pdbx_seq_one_letter_code
_entity_poly.pdbx_strand_id
1 'polypeptide(L)'
;AEWNKTEIDRFIHAGLQKSGLEAQEVAEPGTLARRLHLILTGLPPKPEEVEAFVKNPSEDAYEALVDRLLSSKAYGERWGRYWLDWFRYAESYGSEGDPNIPYAGRYRDYVIRSLNEDVPYNQMLREAVAGDLLEKPRVNEEEGLNESAIGPAHFRMVPHGFGVTDAYDEQITFTDNAVDVLTKATMGLTVSCARCHNHKFDPISQKDYYKFYGMVVSSRPAIVNVDSPKLKDLHRKELLALKEQIRYSLFSHWMEQVDFALERLRSDKLDKIPDTDPLAGWAQLRERKPEDMVRELEAMRKRHEEARAHNEQVKSRATFYADLTEQAGYDRWFKSGNGLGHSVSPAGSFVVAAEGERALKGIYPAGVYSHMLSDKHSATLSSVFHLAKGGRNSIRAMGDGAIARFTLRSYPLSHGGLHPTPGLRPQMSWVNLNKYRYWNGEKGYYQINTSSDSTFRNGGNARSWFGVFEVYAGDEAMRELGAPMVSLPGDLSSIRDRHSLELFYRRSLVDGLNGWRDLKMTDAQALLLNSMMSRGFFPSKVAELPVKLKNLVEKYRGLEAEIRNPARVPGVMNGEPWDQPLLDRGDYKKEGDAVERGFLEVFGGRTYTKTGSGRRELAEDIVGKDNTLTTRVIVNRLWHHVFGRGLVASADNFGRLGSEPSHPGLLDYLAVDFRENGWLMKRTVRKLVMSRTFRSASAVPEANQGKDDANIQLAYYTPRRLDAEAVLDTIRFVAANEAGQRAVYTNQKRNGLNRFLTAFNYPIPTSTVGVRNVTNVPAQALMLMNGETTKRAAQQWSDRVKGDPSLKSDRERIQRFFLQAYARPASEEEITVCLEYLSGKVSDKLPKFVKEQENLKDKLVTLRRAREQEIAPVRTRLQAEVDARNAAQQEKGEVQIDLKPFARWDFEGDTKDSIGDMHGESKGAAKVIDGSMFLRGGGVWTRPISKDLREFSLEVQLQLDNWKQAGGGAMSLQRSDGKVFDGIVYAEVAPRTWLTGSDKHARTVPFGGGEDMEADKRPVRIIMVYKADGTTIAYRDGKPYGKAINRGRVEYKKGEAQIVFGSRHGLSPGGRGRSLTGRIFEARLYDRALTPQEAAAASSGTLLEVVTDGLLAKAMDPSLKKSVEVLDEEIALLEERLAQVEQEIESTREALNAGGDPYFKIAHAILNSKELIYVY
;
A
#
# COMPACT_ATOMS: atom_id res chain seq x y z
N ALA A 1 23.03 26.08 -34.44
CA ALA A 1 22.95 26.71 -33.10
C ALA A 1 22.27 25.78 -32.07
N GLU A 2 21.13 25.16 -32.41
CA GLU A 2 20.32 24.32 -31.50
C GLU A 2 21.06 23.11 -30.89
N TRP A 3 21.78 22.32 -31.69
CA TRP A 3 22.54 21.14 -31.26
C TRP A 3 23.89 21.45 -30.58
N ASN A 4 24.22 22.74 -30.40
CA ASN A 4 25.49 23.17 -29.82
C ASN A 4 25.37 23.66 -28.36
N LYS A 5 24.18 23.49 -27.75
CA LYS A 5 23.85 23.98 -26.39
C LYS A 5 24.48 23.15 -25.27
N THR A 6 24.56 21.83 -25.42
CA THR A 6 25.15 20.93 -24.41
C THR A 6 26.20 20.01 -25.03
N GLU A 7 27.16 19.53 -24.23
CA GLU A 7 28.16 18.57 -24.71
C GLU A 7 27.52 17.25 -25.19
N ILE A 8 26.43 16.80 -24.54
CA ILE A 8 25.68 15.61 -24.97
C ILE A 8 25.20 15.80 -26.41
N ASP A 9 24.56 16.94 -26.68
CA ASP A 9 23.99 17.23 -28.00
C ASP A 9 25.08 17.33 -29.07
N ARG A 10 26.27 17.86 -28.73
CA ARG A 10 27.41 17.90 -29.66
C ARG A 10 27.90 16.50 -30.04
N PHE A 11 28.03 15.60 -29.08
CA PHE A 11 28.44 14.22 -29.35
C PHE A 11 27.41 13.48 -30.22
N ILE A 12 26.12 13.62 -29.90
CA ILE A 12 25.05 13.00 -30.68
C ILE A 12 24.97 13.58 -32.09
N HIS A 13 25.03 14.91 -32.22
CA HIS A 13 24.99 15.56 -33.53
C HIS A 13 26.17 15.17 -34.42
N ALA A 14 27.37 15.04 -33.84
CA ALA A 14 28.54 14.55 -34.58
C ALA A 14 28.34 13.10 -35.09
N GLY A 15 27.71 12.23 -34.30
CA GLY A 15 27.34 10.87 -34.70
C GLY A 15 26.34 10.84 -35.86
N LEU A 16 25.28 11.66 -35.76
CA LEU A 16 24.27 11.83 -36.82
C LEU A 16 24.88 12.33 -38.13
N GLN A 17 25.73 13.36 -38.07
CA GLN A 17 26.42 13.90 -39.25
C GLN A 17 27.33 12.86 -39.91
N LYS A 18 28.12 12.14 -39.11
CA LYS A 18 29.00 11.07 -39.61
C LYS A 18 28.21 9.95 -40.30
N SER A 19 26.98 9.71 -39.86
CA SER A 19 26.12 8.62 -40.34
C SER A 19 25.15 9.06 -41.46
N GLY A 20 25.14 10.35 -41.84
CA GLY A 20 24.24 10.87 -42.87
C GLY A 20 22.75 10.80 -42.49
N LEU A 21 22.46 11.00 -41.19
CA LEU A 21 21.13 10.95 -40.61
C LEU A 21 20.63 12.36 -40.27
N GLU A 22 19.34 12.60 -40.50
CA GLU A 22 18.66 13.83 -40.13
C GLU A 22 18.06 13.70 -38.73
N ALA A 23 18.14 14.75 -37.91
CA ALA A 23 17.58 14.74 -36.58
C ALA A 23 16.11 15.17 -36.59
N GLN A 24 15.28 14.60 -35.71
CA GLN A 24 13.90 15.02 -35.50
C GLN A 24 13.80 16.41 -34.85
N GLU A 25 12.64 17.03 -35.06
CA GLU A 25 12.24 18.24 -34.34
C GLU A 25 12.01 17.97 -32.84
N VAL A 26 11.74 19.03 -32.07
CA VAL A 26 11.40 18.92 -30.65
C VAL A 26 9.98 18.37 -30.52
N ALA A 27 9.76 17.45 -29.58
CA ALA A 27 8.42 16.90 -29.33
C ALA A 27 7.47 17.97 -28.79
N GLU A 28 6.18 17.79 -29.07
CA GLU A 28 5.12 18.66 -28.55
C GLU A 28 5.19 18.82 -27.02
N PRO A 29 4.86 20.00 -26.45
CA PRO A 29 5.00 20.27 -25.02
C PRO A 29 4.26 19.26 -24.12
N GLY A 30 3.08 18.79 -24.51
CA GLY A 30 2.33 17.77 -23.77
C GLY A 30 3.05 16.42 -23.71
N THR A 31 3.67 16.00 -24.83
CA THR A 31 4.51 14.80 -24.92
C THR A 31 5.72 14.93 -24.02
N LEU A 32 6.41 16.08 -24.03
CA LEU A 32 7.55 16.35 -23.15
C LEU A 32 7.17 16.29 -21.66
N ALA A 33 6.04 16.91 -21.28
CA ALA A 33 5.55 16.86 -19.90
C ALA A 33 5.29 15.42 -19.45
N ARG A 34 4.59 14.63 -20.28
CA ARG A 34 4.34 13.21 -20.00
C ARG A 34 5.63 12.40 -19.90
N ARG A 35 6.54 12.58 -20.85
CA ARG A 35 7.83 11.88 -20.90
C ARG A 35 8.62 12.13 -19.63
N LEU A 36 8.77 13.40 -19.22
CA LEU A 36 9.46 13.77 -17.97
C LEU A 36 8.82 13.11 -16.75
N HIS A 37 7.50 13.21 -16.60
CA HIS A 37 6.77 12.62 -15.48
C HIS A 37 6.98 11.10 -15.39
N LEU A 38 6.79 10.38 -16.49
CA LEU A 38 6.93 8.92 -16.51
C LEU A 38 8.37 8.45 -16.31
N ILE A 39 9.35 9.16 -16.88
CA ILE A 39 10.78 8.82 -16.74
C ILE A 39 11.27 9.10 -15.31
N LEU A 40 10.99 10.29 -14.78
CA LEU A 40 11.54 10.75 -13.51
C LEU A 40 10.77 10.20 -12.30
N THR A 41 9.46 10.02 -12.40
CA THR A 41 8.60 9.65 -11.26
C THR A 41 7.84 8.32 -11.43
N GLY A 42 7.78 7.78 -12.66
CA GLY A 42 7.00 6.59 -12.96
C GLY A 42 5.48 6.80 -12.91
N LEU A 43 5.03 8.05 -12.82
CA LEU A 43 3.63 8.45 -12.78
C LEU A 43 3.34 9.39 -13.95
N PRO A 44 2.13 9.37 -14.54
CA PRO A 44 1.74 10.38 -15.51
C PRO A 44 1.51 11.75 -14.82
N PRO A 45 1.53 12.87 -15.58
CA PRO A 45 1.22 14.19 -15.03
C PRO A 45 -0.27 14.34 -14.74
N LYS A 46 -0.62 15.27 -13.85
CA LYS A 46 -2.01 15.70 -13.69
C LYS A 46 -2.42 16.62 -14.85
N PRO A 47 -3.68 16.61 -15.31
CA PRO A 47 -4.13 17.45 -16.42
C PRO A 47 -3.80 18.93 -16.23
N GLU A 48 -3.97 19.45 -15.01
CA GLU A 48 -3.76 20.86 -14.70
C GLU A 48 -2.28 21.27 -14.85
N GLU A 49 -1.34 20.35 -14.57
CA GLU A 49 0.09 20.57 -14.76
C GLU A 49 0.46 20.60 -16.25
N VAL A 50 -0.17 19.74 -17.05
CA VAL A 50 0.02 19.68 -18.51
C VAL A 50 -0.52 20.95 -19.15
N GLU A 51 -1.75 21.34 -18.82
CA GLU A 51 -2.40 22.54 -19.36
C GLU A 51 -1.59 23.81 -19.03
N ALA A 52 -1.08 23.92 -17.79
CA ALA A 52 -0.23 25.03 -17.39
C ALA A 52 1.09 25.08 -18.18
N PHE A 53 1.74 23.94 -18.40
CA PHE A 53 2.99 23.85 -19.17
C PHE A 53 2.78 24.14 -20.65
N VAL A 54 1.77 23.53 -21.27
CA VAL A 54 1.43 23.71 -22.69
C VAL A 54 1.07 25.17 -23.00
N LYS A 55 0.45 25.88 -22.07
CA LYS A 55 0.10 27.30 -22.23
C LYS A 55 1.33 28.22 -22.33
N ASN A 56 2.45 27.85 -21.71
CA ASN A 56 3.69 28.63 -21.75
C ASN A 56 4.93 27.71 -21.70
N PRO A 57 5.27 27.03 -22.81
CA PRO A 57 6.32 26.01 -22.85
C PRO A 57 7.70 26.66 -23.05
N SER A 58 8.10 27.58 -22.17
CA SER A 58 9.42 28.20 -22.21
C SER A 58 10.52 27.25 -21.70
N GLU A 59 11.77 27.55 -22.03
CA GLU A 59 12.94 26.83 -21.49
C GLU A 59 12.95 26.84 -19.95
N ASP A 60 12.65 27.99 -19.34
CA ASP A 60 12.56 28.14 -17.88
C ASP A 60 11.44 27.27 -17.29
N ALA A 61 10.30 27.17 -17.97
CA ALA A 61 9.19 26.32 -17.54
C ALA A 61 9.56 24.83 -17.61
N TYR A 62 10.31 24.42 -18.63
CA TYR A 62 10.81 23.06 -18.76
C TYR A 62 11.82 22.73 -17.64
N GLU A 63 12.77 23.64 -17.39
CA GLU A 63 13.77 23.50 -16.33
C GLU A 63 13.11 23.40 -14.94
N ALA A 64 12.15 24.28 -14.65
CA ALA A 64 11.38 24.26 -13.40
C ALA A 64 10.57 22.95 -13.25
N LEU A 65 10.02 22.41 -14.34
CA LEU A 65 9.34 21.13 -14.32
C LEU A 65 10.30 19.98 -13.98
N VAL A 66 11.47 19.95 -14.61
CA VAL A 66 12.51 18.94 -14.32
C VAL A 66 12.93 19.00 -12.85
N ASP A 67 13.24 20.19 -12.33
CA ASP A 67 13.72 20.36 -10.95
C ASP A 67 12.66 19.97 -9.92
N ARG A 68 11.39 20.30 -10.20
CA ARG A 68 10.25 19.89 -9.37
C ARG A 68 10.09 18.37 -9.33
N LEU A 69 10.23 17.69 -10.46
CA LEU A 69 10.10 16.23 -10.53
C LEU A 69 11.27 15.50 -9.87
N LEU A 70 12.51 16.00 -10.04
CA LEU A 70 13.69 15.47 -9.36
C LEU A 70 13.63 15.65 -7.84
N SER A 71 12.95 16.69 -7.36
CA SER A 71 12.75 16.97 -5.94
C SER A 71 11.58 16.19 -5.32
N SER A 72 10.73 15.55 -6.13
CA SER A 72 9.58 14.78 -5.65
C SER A 72 10.00 13.47 -4.98
N LYS A 73 9.29 13.06 -3.92
CA LYS A 73 9.48 11.74 -3.29
C LYS A 73 9.30 10.58 -4.26
N ALA A 74 8.47 10.78 -5.31
CA ALA A 74 8.23 9.80 -6.35
C ALA A 74 9.47 9.49 -7.20
N TYR A 75 10.47 10.37 -7.21
CA TYR A 75 11.76 10.11 -7.85
C TYR A 75 12.47 8.92 -7.21
N GLY A 76 12.66 8.93 -5.89
CA GLY A 76 13.31 7.83 -5.17
C GLY A 76 12.56 6.51 -5.31
N GLU A 77 11.23 6.52 -5.38
CA GLU A 77 10.41 5.33 -5.62
C GLU A 77 10.63 4.76 -7.03
N ARG A 78 10.73 5.65 -8.04
CA ARG A 78 10.97 5.29 -9.44
C ARG A 78 12.38 4.77 -9.68
N TRP A 79 13.39 5.45 -9.14
CA TRP A 79 14.79 5.12 -9.37
C TRP A 79 15.30 4.04 -8.41
N GLY A 80 14.70 3.93 -7.22
CA GLY A 80 15.01 2.91 -6.23
C GLY A 80 14.79 1.50 -6.75
N ARG A 81 13.73 1.25 -7.52
CA ARG A 81 13.50 -0.08 -8.09
C ARG A 81 14.62 -0.56 -9.03
N TYR A 82 15.30 0.35 -9.74
CA TYR A 82 16.42 -0.02 -10.59
C TYR A 82 17.61 -0.48 -9.75
N TRP A 83 17.91 0.23 -8.66
CA TRP A 83 18.90 -0.23 -7.69
C TRP A 83 18.53 -1.59 -7.09
N LEU A 84 17.25 -1.79 -6.77
CA LEU A 84 16.74 -3.05 -6.22
C LEU A 84 16.89 -4.20 -7.22
N ASP A 85 16.71 -3.97 -8.53
CA ASP A 85 17.01 -4.94 -9.58
C ASP A 85 18.50 -5.27 -9.66
N TRP A 86 19.37 -4.26 -9.55
CA TRP A 86 20.82 -4.47 -9.63
C TRP A 86 21.32 -5.32 -8.48
N PHE A 87 20.75 -5.15 -7.28
CA PHE A 87 21.11 -5.86 -6.06
C PHE A 87 20.17 -7.00 -5.69
N ARG A 88 19.31 -7.47 -6.61
CA ARG A 88 18.49 -8.68 -6.45
C ARG A 88 17.53 -8.63 -5.24
N TYR A 89 16.91 -7.48 -4.98
CA TYR A 89 16.04 -7.31 -3.81
C TYR A 89 14.94 -8.37 -3.74
N ALA A 90 14.84 -9.04 -2.59
CA ALA A 90 13.78 -9.98 -2.28
C ALA A 90 13.49 -9.96 -0.77
N GLU A 91 12.26 -10.31 -0.41
CA GLU A 91 11.83 -10.45 0.99
C GLU A 91 11.75 -11.92 1.42
N SER A 92 12.20 -12.84 0.57
CA SER A 92 12.26 -14.28 0.82
C SER A 92 13.44 -14.94 0.09
N TYR A 93 13.79 -16.16 0.51
CA TYR A 93 14.97 -16.88 0.00
C TYR A 93 14.71 -17.77 -1.23
N GLY A 94 13.45 -18.08 -1.58
CA GLY A 94 13.09 -18.79 -2.81
C GLY A 94 13.24 -20.31 -2.79
N SER A 95 13.64 -20.90 -1.65
CA SER A 95 13.77 -22.35 -1.48
C SER A 95 12.41 -23.07 -1.42
N GLU A 96 12.42 -24.40 -1.28
CA GLU A 96 11.25 -25.14 -0.79
C GLU A 96 10.72 -24.43 0.48
N GLY A 97 9.42 -24.15 0.56
CA GLY A 97 8.81 -23.37 1.66
C GLY A 97 8.99 -21.84 1.62
N ASP A 98 9.86 -21.29 0.77
CA ASP A 98 10.12 -19.85 0.56
C ASP A 98 10.16 -18.99 1.84
N PRO A 99 11.08 -19.27 2.79
CA PRO A 99 11.13 -18.57 4.07
C PRO A 99 11.43 -17.09 3.89
N ASN A 100 10.79 -16.26 4.71
CA ASN A 100 11.00 -14.81 4.70
C ASN A 100 12.42 -14.43 5.15
N ILE A 101 12.92 -13.32 4.63
CA ILE A 101 14.09 -12.61 5.14
C ILE A 101 13.57 -11.57 6.15
N PRO A 102 13.81 -11.73 7.47
CA PRO A 102 13.28 -10.81 8.48
C PRO A 102 13.73 -9.37 8.21
N TYR A 103 12.79 -8.42 8.30
CA TYR A 103 13.02 -6.96 8.16
C TYR A 103 13.55 -6.46 6.79
N ALA A 104 13.50 -7.28 5.73
CA ALA A 104 14.03 -6.93 4.41
C ALA A 104 13.50 -5.61 3.82
N GLY A 105 12.23 -5.28 4.06
CA GLY A 105 11.60 -4.02 3.63
C GLY A 105 12.37 -2.75 3.96
N ARG A 106 13.10 -2.72 5.09
CA ARG A 106 13.90 -1.54 5.48
C ARG A 106 15.05 -1.23 4.52
N TYR A 107 15.59 -2.23 3.82
CA TYR A 107 16.61 -2.00 2.80
C TYR A 107 16.03 -1.27 1.59
N ARG A 108 14.83 -1.66 1.14
CA ARG A 108 14.10 -0.92 0.08
C ARG A 108 13.89 0.54 0.50
N ASP A 109 13.42 0.76 1.72
CA ASP A 109 13.10 2.10 2.20
C ASP A 109 14.37 2.98 2.31
N TYR A 110 15.49 2.41 2.79
CA TYR A 110 16.82 3.04 2.76
C TYR A 110 17.25 3.44 1.34
N VAL A 111 17.09 2.56 0.34
CA VAL A 111 17.45 2.87 -1.05
C VAL A 111 16.62 4.05 -1.57
N ILE A 112 15.30 4.03 -1.33
CA ILE A 112 14.38 5.09 -1.75
C ILE A 112 14.75 6.42 -1.08
N ARG A 113 15.00 6.43 0.23
CA ARG A 113 15.43 7.65 0.95
C ARG A 113 16.76 8.17 0.45
N SER A 114 17.76 7.30 0.28
CA SER A 114 19.11 7.68 -0.18
C SER A 114 19.07 8.35 -1.56
N LEU A 115 18.24 7.85 -2.48
CA LEU A 115 18.07 8.47 -3.80
C LEU A 115 17.28 9.78 -3.74
N ASN A 116 16.32 9.91 -2.82
CA ASN A 116 15.58 11.15 -2.62
C ASN A 116 16.46 12.26 -2.00
N GLU A 117 17.34 11.89 -1.08
CA GLU A 117 18.36 12.75 -0.47
C GLU A 117 19.53 13.07 -1.42
N ASP A 118 19.58 12.44 -2.61
CA ASP A 118 20.68 12.54 -3.58
C ASP A 118 22.05 12.19 -2.95
N VAL A 119 22.08 11.14 -2.12
CA VAL A 119 23.31 10.62 -1.53
C VAL A 119 24.29 10.26 -2.68
N PRO A 120 25.56 10.71 -2.62
CA PRO A 120 26.54 10.41 -3.63
C PRO A 120 26.65 8.90 -3.91
N TYR A 121 26.70 8.50 -5.18
CA TYR A 121 26.70 7.09 -5.57
C TYR A 121 27.89 6.32 -5.00
N ASN A 122 29.07 6.95 -4.92
CA ASN A 122 30.24 6.34 -4.26
C ASN A 122 30.00 6.08 -2.76
N GLN A 123 29.28 6.96 -2.07
CA GLN A 123 28.88 6.74 -0.68
C GLN A 123 27.86 5.59 -0.60
N MET A 124 26.86 5.53 -1.48
CA MET A 124 25.92 4.40 -1.51
C MET A 124 26.63 3.06 -1.77
N LEU A 125 27.68 3.03 -2.61
CA LEU A 125 28.49 1.83 -2.84
C LEU A 125 29.34 1.45 -1.62
N ARG A 126 29.93 2.42 -0.92
CA ARG A 126 30.60 2.17 0.37
C ARG A 126 29.63 1.57 1.39
N GLU A 127 28.42 2.12 1.47
CA GLU A 127 27.37 1.62 2.35
C GLU A 127 26.94 0.20 1.95
N ALA A 128 26.73 -0.08 0.67
CA ALA A 128 26.36 -1.39 0.17
C ALA A 128 27.38 -2.50 0.49
N VAL A 129 28.68 -2.16 0.53
CA VAL A 129 29.76 -3.14 0.77
C VAL A 129 30.17 -3.19 2.24
N ALA A 130 30.32 -2.04 2.89
CA ALA A 130 30.97 -1.89 4.19
C ALA A 130 30.28 -0.88 5.13
N GLY A 131 28.99 -0.60 4.91
CA GLY A 131 28.27 0.42 5.65
C GLY A 131 28.23 0.26 7.17
N ASP A 132 28.25 -0.97 7.67
CA ASP A 132 28.37 -1.31 9.10
C ASP A 132 29.78 -1.05 9.69
N LEU A 133 30.79 -0.86 8.83
CA LEU A 133 32.19 -0.65 9.19
C LEU A 133 32.67 0.78 8.97
N LEU A 134 31.80 1.69 8.53
CA LEU A 134 32.16 3.08 8.33
C LEU A 134 32.37 3.79 9.68
N GLU A 135 33.51 4.45 9.82
CA GLU A 135 33.85 5.24 11.02
C GLU A 135 32.89 6.42 11.23
N LYS A 136 32.42 7.01 10.13
CA LYS A 136 31.47 8.13 10.09
C LYS A 136 30.23 7.71 9.29
N PRO A 137 29.29 6.97 9.90
CA PRO A 137 28.08 6.55 9.22
C PRO A 137 27.14 7.74 8.96
N ARG A 138 26.36 7.67 7.89
CA ARG A 138 25.21 8.52 7.66
C ARG A 138 24.09 8.15 8.63
N VAL A 139 23.51 9.16 9.26
CA VAL A 139 22.44 9.02 10.24
C VAL A 139 21.21 9.75 9.74
N ASN A 140 20.07 9.07 9.75
CA ASN A 140 18.76 9.69 9.63
C ASN A 140 18.31 10.10 11.03
N GLU A 141 18.39 11.39 11.33
CA GLU A 141 18.06 11.94 12.65
C GLU A 141 16.57 11.87 12.97
N GLU A 142 15.69 11.93 11.95
CA GLU A 142 14.24 11.85 12.12
C GLU A 142 13.80 10.46 12.60
N GLU A 143 14.29 9.40 11.95
CA GLU A 143 13.99 8.01 12.34
C GLU A 143 14.94 7.47 13.42
N GLY A 144 16.04 8.19 13.69
CA GLY A 144 17.11 7.77 14.58
C GLY A 144 17.83 6.52 14.09
N LEU A 145 18.09 6.42 12.78
CA LEU A 145 18.70 5.25 12.15
C LEU A 145 20.11 5.54 11.64
N ASN A 146 21.02 4.59 11.81
CA ASN A 146 22.26 4.52 11.06
C ASN A 146 21.95 3.94 9.66
N GLU A 147 21.76 4.83 8.68
CA GLU A 147 21.43 4.47 7.30
C GLU A 147 22.56 3.66 6.65
N SER A 148 23.82 4.02 6.91
CA SER A 148 24.97 3.30 6.34
C SER A 148 24.95 1.81 6.72
N ALA A 149 24.62 1.47 7.96
CA ALA A 149 24.57 0.09 8.42
C ALA A 149 23.46 -0.77 7.78
N ILE A 150 22.52 -0.17 7.05
CA ILE A 150 21.45 -0.86 6.30
C ILE A 150 21.98 -1.37 4.94
N GLY A 151 22.93 -0.67 4.33
CA GLY A 151 23.46 -0.97 2.99
C GLY A 151 23.91 -2.43 2.76
N PRO A 152 24.64 -3.09 3.69
CA PRO A 152 25.11 -4.47 3.50
C PRO A 152 24.00 -5.54 3.49
N ALA A 153 22.73 -5.16 3.69
CA ALA A 153 21.60 -6.08 3.70
C ALA A 153 21.46 -6.93 2.44
N HIS A 154 21.88 -6.43 1.27
CA HIS A 154 21.78 -7.18 0.02
C HIS A 154 22.59 -8.49 0.03
N PHE A 155 23.65 -8.61 0.85
CA PHE A 155 24.38 -9.87 1.04
C PHE A 155 23.52 -10.97 1.67
N ARG A 156 22.38 -10.60 2.27
CA ARG A 156 21.39 -11.53 2.83
C ARG A 156 20.26 -11.87 1.87
N MET A 157 20.21 -11.24 0.70
CA MET A 157 19.16 -11.46 -0.30
C MET A 157 19.58 -12.49 -1.36
N VAL A 158 20.57 -13.33 -1.05
CA VAL A 158 20.97 -14.46 -1.88
C VAL A 158 19.95 -15.59 -1.77
N PRO A 159 19.64 -16.33 -2.86
CA PRO A 159 18.85 -17.55 -2.75
C PRO A 159 19.56 -18.58 -1.85
N HIS A 160 18.79 -19.34 -1.06
CA HIS A 160 19.31 -20.45 -0.26
C HIS A 160 18.54 -21.73 -0.55
N GLY A 161 19.11 -22.91 -0.30
CA GLY A 161 18.35 -24.17 -0.19
C GLY A 161 17.46 -24.19 1.06
N PHE A 162 16.52 -25.14 1.16
CA PHE A 162 15.61 -25.25 2.32
C PHE A 162 16.29 -25.85 3.57
N GLY A 163 17.23 -26.76 3.37
CA GLY A 163 18.07 -27.33 4.43
C GLY A 163 19.42 -27.73 3.88
N VAL A 164 20.42 -27.81 4.77
CA VAL A 164 21.79 -28.15 4.36
C VAL A 164 21.92 -29.67 4.24
N THR A 165 22.09 -30.17 3.03
CA THR A 165 22.54 -31.56 2.79
C THR A 165 24.06 -31.62 2.64
N ASP A 166 24.64 -30.64 1.95
CA ASP A 166 26.08 -30.40 1.85
C ASP A 166 26.39 -28.94 2.20
N ALA A 167 27.04 -28.73 3.34
CA ALA A 167 27.29 -27.38 3.85
C ALA A 167 28.27 -26.59 3.00
N TYR A 168 29.22 -27.26 2.35
CA TYR A 168 30.24 -26.58 1.58
C TYR A 168 29.71 -26.17 0.21
N ASP A 169 28.98 -27.07 -0.45
CA ASP A 169 28.35 -26.75 -1.74
C ASP A 169 27.32 -25.61 -1.61
N GLU A 170 26.51 -25.61 -0.55
CA GLU A 170 25.60 -24.50 -0.23
C GLU A 170 26.38 -23.19 -0.02
N GLN A 171 27.46 -23.21 0.77
CA GLN A 171 28.32 -22.04 0.98
C GLN A 171 28.85 -21.47 -0.32
N ILE A 172 29.31 -22.33 -1.22
CA ILE A 172 29.82 -21.91 -2.51
C ILE A 172 28.71 -21.28 -3.34
N THR A 173 27.53 -21.90 -3.40
CA THR A 173 26.41 -21.42 -4.20
C THR A 173 25.97 -20.00 -3.80
N PHE A 174 25.73 -19.75 -2.50
CA PHE A 174 25.30 -18.43 -2.08
C PHE A 174 26.42 -17.39 -2.10
N THR A 175 27.68 -17.80 -1.93
CA THR A 175 28.84 -16.89 -2.01
C THR A 175 29.11 -16.47 -3.45
N ASP A 176 29.06 -17.42 -4.39
CA ASP A 176 29.17 -17.18 -5.83
C ASP A 176 28.10 -16.17 -6.29
N ASN A 177 26.85 -16.33 -5.84
CA ASN A 177 25.78 -15.37 -6.13
C ASN A 177 26.07 -13.96 -5.58
N ALA A 178 26.65 -13.86 -4.37
CA ALA A 178 27.03 -12.57 -3.80
C ALA A 178 28.18 -11.90 -4.61
N VAL A 179 29.18 -12.67 -5.05
CA VAL A 179 30.27 -12.18 -5.91
C VAL A 179 29.73 -11.76 -7.28
N ASP A 180 28.88 -12.57 -7.89
CA ASP A 180 28.23 -12.29 -9.19
C ASP A 180 27.47 -10.96 -9.14
N VAL A 181 26.60 -10.79 -8.15
CA VAL A 181 25.80 -9.57 -8.02
C VAL A 181 26.65 -8.36 -7.70
N LEU A 182 27.58 -8.45 -6.76
CA LEU A 182 28.41 -7.29 -6.41
C LEU A 182 29.22 -6.81 -7.62
N THR A 183 29.84 -7.72 -8.36
CA THR A 183 30.74 -7.37 -9.47
C THR A 183 29.98 -6.90 -10.71
N LYS A 184 28.83 -7.51 -11.04
CA LYS A 184 27.94 -7.01 -12.11
C LYS A 184 27.28 -5.68 -11.74
N ALA A 185 26.76 -5.54 -10.52
CA ALA A 185 26.05 -4.33 -10.10
C ALA A 185 26.98 -3.11 -10.05
N THR A 186 28.25 -3.27 -9.69
CA THR A 186 29.17 -2.13 -9.45
C THR A 186 30.19 -1.89 -10.55
N MET A 187 30.57 -2.92 -11.32
CA MET A 187 31.61 -2.83 -12.35
C MET A 187 31.18 -3.40 -13.70
N GLY A 188 29.98 -4.00 -13.80
CA GLY A 188 29.53 -4.62 -15.05
C GLY A 188 30.44 -5.75 -15.52
N LEU A 189 31.03 -6.50 -14.59
CA LEU A 189 31.97 -7.59 -14.88
C LEU A 189 31.40 -8.95 -14.44
N THR A 190 31.65 -9.98 -15.25
CA THR A 190 31.26 -11.36 -14.99
C THR A 190 32.35 -12.13 -14.23
N VAL A 191 32.75 -11.63 -13.06
CA VAL A 191 33.85 -12.23 -12.26
C VAL A 191 33.53 -13.67 -11.83
N SER A 192 32.27 -13.99 -11.55
CA SER A 192 31.81 -15.34 -11.22
C SER A 192 32.13 -16.38 -12.31
N CYS A 193 32.22 -15.99 -13.59
CA CYS A 193 32.64 -16.90 -14.66
C CYS A 193 34.10 -17.41 -14.49
N ALA A 194 34.92 -16.73 -13.68
CA ALA A 194 36.27 -17.17 -13.36
C ALA A 194 36.33 -18.23 -12.24
N ARG A 195 35.19 -18.67 -11.68
CA ARG A 195 35.13 -19.65 -10.60
C ARG A 195 35.84 -20.96 -10.93
N CYS A 196 35.61 -21.50 -12.13
CA CYS A 196 36.11 -22.83 -12.52
C CYS A 196 37.42 -22.77 -13.32
N HIS A 197 37.70 -21.67 -13.99
CA HIS A 197 38.93 -21.46 -14.77
C HIS A 197 39.15 -19.96 -14.93
N ASN A 198 40.36 -19.54 -15.32
CA ASN A 198 40.59 -18.15 -15.71
C ASN A 198 39.53 -17.71 -16.72
N HIS A 199 38.99 -16.51 -16.55
CA HIS A 199 37.93 -16.01 -17.42
C HIS A 199 38.36 -16.09 -18.89
N LYS A 200 37.46 -16.59 -19.75
CA LYS A 200 37.82 -17.00 -21.13
C LYS A 200 38.27 -15.83 -22.02
N PHE A 201 37.76 -14.63 -21.75
CA PHE A 201 37.95 -13.47 -22.63
C PHE A 201 38.53 -12.24 -21.93
N ASP A 202 38.02 -11.94 -20.74
CA ASP A 202 38.54 -10.88 -19.87
C ASP A 202 39.76 -11.30 -19.04
N PRO A 203 40.67 -10.37 -18.70
CA PRO A 203 41.87 -10.63 -17.89
C PRO A 203 41.52 -10.77 -16.40
N ILE A 204 40.65 -11.73 -16.08
CA ILE A 204 40.23 -12.05 -14.72
C ILE A 204 40.69 -13.48 -14.44
N SER A 205 41.64 -13.62 -13.52
CA SER A 205 42.15 -14.93 -13.13
C SER A 205 41.15 -15.66 -12.23
N GLN A 206 41.28 -16.99 -12.12
CA GLN A 206 40.54 -17.75 -11.13
C GLN A 206 40.87 -17.27 -9.70
N LYS A 207 42.12 -16.87 -9.46
CA LYS A 207 42.53 -16.27 -8.18
C LYS A 207 41.71 -15.02 -7.88
N ASP A 208 41.49 -14.15 -8.87
CA ASP A 208 40.69 -12.93 -8.67
C ASP A 208 39.26 -13.23 -8.18
N TYR A 209 38.60 -14.29 -8.66
CA TYR A 209 37.32 -14.73 -8.12
C TYR A 209 37.43 -15.13 -6.64
N TYR A 210 38.44 -15.93 -6.28
CA TYR A 210 38.62 -16.40 -4.91
C TYR A 210 39.02 -15.31 -3.92
N LYS A 211 39.65 -14.23 -4.40
CA LYS A 211 39.89 -13.02 -3.59
C LYS A 211 38.57 -12.43 -3.07
N PHE A 212 37.57 -12.28 -3.95
CA PHE A 212 36.24 -11.78 -3.57
C PHE A 212 35.48 -12.78 -2.71
N TYR A 213 35.55 -14.08 -3.07
CA TYR A 213 34.93 -15.16 -2.29
C TYR A 213 35.36 -15.10 -0.82
N GLY A 214 36.67 -15.02 -0.57
CA GLY A 214 37.23 -14.96 0.77
C GLY A 214 36.68 -13.79 1.60
N MET A 215 36.48 -12.61 0.98
CA MET A 215 35.91 -11.45 1.68
C MET A 215 34.45 -11.64 2.07
N VAL A 216 33.64 -12.23 1.17
CA VAL A 216 32.24 -12.52 1.44
C VAL A 216 32.12 -13.54 2.58
N VAL A 217 32.93 -14.61 2.56
CA VAL A 217 32.93 -15.65 3.63
C VAL A 217 33.50 -15.13 4.95
N SER A 218 34.40 -14.15 4.91
CA SER A 218 34.87 -13.46 6.12
C SER A 218 33.78 -12.62 6.81
N SER A 219 32.57 -12.57 6.26
CA SER A 219 31.40 -11.90 6.83
C SER A 219 30.32 -12.93 7.17
N ARG A 220 29.69 -12.77 8.34
CA ARG A 220 28.69 -13.72 8.85
C ARG A 220 27.29 -13.15 8.73
N PRO A 221 26.31 -13.92 8.25
CA PRO A 221 24.90 -13.57 8.30
C PRO A 221 24.43 -13.14 9.69
N ALA A 222 23.79 -11.98 9.77
CA ALA A 222 23.25 -11.44 11.02
C ALA A 222 21.94 -10.69 10.79
N ILE A 223 21.21 -10.44 11.89
CA ILE A 223 20.27 -9.33 11.99
C ILE A 223 21.00 -8.24 12.76
N VAL A 224 21.06 -7.03 12.19
CA VAL A 224 21.88 -5.94 12.72
C VAL A 224 20.99 -4.87 13.33
N ASN A 225 21.34 -4.41 14.53
CA ASN A 225 20.77 -3.22 15.12
C ASN A 225 21.26 -1.97 14.37
N VAL A 226 20.32 -1.24 13.78
CA VAL A 226 20.58 -0.04 12.96
C VAL A 226 20.10 1.24 13.63
N ASP A 227 19.85 1.24 14.94
CA ASP A 227 19.70 2.48 15.70
C ASP A 227 20.95 3.36 15.52
N SER A 228 20.76 4.68 15.53
CA SER A 228 21.85 5.64 15.49
C SER A 228 22.81 5.42 16.67
N PRO A 229 24.10 5.79 16.55
CA PRO A 229 25.06 5.67 17.65
C PRO A 229 24.56 6.30 18.96
N LYS A 230 23.90 7.46 18.86
CA LYS A 230 23.26 8.16 19.99
C LYS A 230 22.22 7.30 20.70
N LEU A 231 21.35 6.61 19.95
CA LEU A 231 20.30 5.77 20.54
C LEU A 231 20.85 4.45 21.09
N LYS A 232 21.89 3.88 20.48
CA LYS A 232 22.56 2.66 20.99
C LYS A 232 23.21 2.85 22.36
N ASP A 233 23.62 4.09 22.67
CA ASP A 233 24.26 4.48 23.92
C ASP A 233 23.36 5.34 24.82
N LEU A 234 22.07 5.46 24.49
CA LEU A 234 21.10 6.23 25.28
C LEU A 234 21.10 5.76 26.75
N HIS A 235 21.32 6.71 27.66
CA HIS A 235 21.39 6.50 29.12
C HIS A 235 22.49 5.54 29.61
N ARG A 236 23.41 5.08 28.75
CA ARG A 236 24.42 4.08 29.14
C ARG A 236 25.26 4.54 30.35
N LYS A 237 25.74 5.79 30.32
CA LYS A 237 26.59 6.34 31.38
C LYS A 237 25.81 6.51 32.69
N GLU A 238 24.59 7.03 32.59
CA GLU A 238 23.68 7.28 33.71
C GLU A 238 23.27 5.98 34.39
N LEU A 239 22.90 4.95 33.61
CA LEU A 239 22.53 3.64 34.13
C LEU A 239 23.70 2.95 34.82
N LEU A 240 24.92 3.03 34.27
CA LEU A 240 26.12 2.50 34.91
C LEU A 240 26.39 3.17 36.27
N ALA A 241 26.30 4.50 36.33
CA ALA A 241 26.46 5.25 37.59
C ALA A 241 25.37 4.91 38.62
N LEU A 242 24.12 4.73 38.18
CA LEU A 242 23.04 4.30 39.07
C LEU A 242 23.25 2.89 39.60
N LYS A 243 23.74 1.95 38.78
CA LYS A 243 24.08 0.59 39.26
C LYS A 243 25.12 0.63 40.36
N GLU A 244 26.17 1.44 40.22
CA GLU A 244 27.16 1.60 41.27
C GLU A 244 26.52 2.07 42.58
N GLN A 245 25.71 3.12 42.55
CA GLN A 245 24.99 3.63 43.73
C GLN A 245 24.02 2.61 44.34
N ILE A 246 23.28 1.89 43.50
CA ILE A 246 22.36 0.82 43.90
C ILE A 246 23.13 -0.29 44.61
N ARG A 247 24.28 -0.73 44.06
CA ARG A 247 25.13 -1.76 44.67
C ARG A 247 25.59 -1.33 46.06
N TYR A 248 26.15 -0.12 46.21
CA TYR A 248 26.59 0.37 47.51
C TYR A 248 25.43 0.47 48.52
N SER A 249 24.27 0.97 48.09
CA SER A 249 23.12 1.12 48.98
C SER A 249 22.49 -0.23 49.36
N LEU A 250 22.45 -1.20 48.45
CA LEU A 250 22.01 -2.57 48.74
C LEU A 250 23.01 -3.29 49.66
N PHE A 251 24.31 -3.13 49.42
CA PHE A 251 25.35 -3.64 50.30
C PHE A 251 25.12 -3.17 51.75
N SER A 252 25.03 -1.85 51.98
CA SER A 252 24.83 -1.31 53.33
C SER A 252 23.56 -1.86 53.97
N HIS A 253 22.45 -1.90 53.22
CA HIS A 253 21.17 -2.39 53.73
C HIS A 253 21.22 -3.89 54.05
N TRP A 254 21.73 -4.73 53.15
CA TRP A 254 21.81 -6.17 53.39
C TRP A 254 22.82 -6.54 54.47
N MET A 255 23.86 -5.73 54.66
CA MET A 255 24.83 -5.94 55.74
C MET A 255 24.17 -5.85 57.13
N GLU A 256 23.24 -4.90 57.30
CA GLU A 256 22.43 -4.78 58.53
C GLU A 256 21.41 -5.92 58.70
N GLN A 257 21.07 -6.63 57.62
CA GLN A 257 20.04 -7.67 57.59
C GLN A 257 20.60 -9.09 57.64
N VAL A 258 21.92 -9.29 57.72
CA VAL A 258 22.52 -10.64 57.68
C VAL A 258 21.99 -11.55 58.79
N ASP A 259 21.93 -11.07 60.03
CA ASP A 259 21.48 -11.88 61.16
C ASP A 259 20.00 -12.25 61.01
N PHE A 260 19.16 -11.31 60.57
CA PHE A 260 17.75 -11.57 60.30
C PHE A 260 17.53 -12.52 59.11
N ALA A 261 18.34 -12.41 58.06
CA ALA A 261 18.29 -13.32 56.92
C ALA A 261 18.64 -14.75 57.33
N LEU A 262 19.59 -14.93 58.25
CA LEU A 262 19.94 -16.23 58.83
C LEU A 262 18.82 -16.79 59.71
N GLU A 263 18.17 -15.96 60.52
CA GLU A 263 16.99 -16.38 61.31
C GLU A 263 15.88 -16.92 60.41
N ARG A 264 15.58 -16.24 59.31
CA ARG A 264 14.62 -16.73 58.31
C ARG A 264 15.08 -18.04 57.68
N LEU A 265 16.36 -18.14 57.29
CA LEU A 265 16.94 -19.35 56.70
C LEU A 265 16.89 -20.56 57.66
N ARG A 266 16.99 -20.33 58.98
CA ARG A 266 16.80 -21.39 60.00
C ARG A 266 15.39 -21.97 59.99
N SER A 267 14.39 -21.13 59.72
CA SER A 267 12.96 -21.51 59.76
C SER A 267 12.42 -22.04 58.43
N ASP A 268 13.10 -21.76 57.32
CA ASP A 268 12.64 -22.12 55.98
C ASP A 268 12.93 -23.60 55.63
N LYS A 269 11.96 -24.27 55.00
CA LYS A 269 12.08 -25.69 54.65
C LYS A 269 13.01 -25.93 53.44
N LEU A 270 13.24 -24.93 52.59
CA LEU A 270 14.01 -25.01 51.34
C LEU A 270 13.55 -26.15 50.42
N ASP A 271 12.23 -26.28 50.26
CA ASP A 271 11.63 -27.34 49.45
C ASP A 271 12.14 -27.30 48.00
N LYS A 272 12.52 -28.47 47.46
CA LYS A 272 12.95 -28.67 46.07
C LYS A 272 14.15 -27.81 45.62
N ILE A 273 15.10 -27.55 46.52
CA ILE A 273 16.35 -26.87 46.20
C ILE A 273 17.27 -27.76 45.32
N PRO A 274 17.76 -27.28 44.16
CA PRO A 274 18.68 -28.06 43.34
C PRO A 274 20.07 -28.13 43.99
N ASP A 275 20.79 -29.24 43.77
CA ASP A 275 22.12 -29.47 44.34
C ASP A 275 23.19 -28.46 43.84
N THR A 276 22.87 -27.70 42.80
CA THR A 276 23.68 -26.61 42.25
C THR A 276 23.42 -25.24 42.91
N ASP A 277 22.55 -25.17 43.93
CA ASP A 277 22.28 -23.97 44.74
C ASP A 277 23.15 -23.99 46.01
N PRO A 278 23.85 -22.89 46.37
CA PRO A 278 24.66 -22.83 47.60
C PRO A 278 23.91 -23.11 48.91
N LEU A 279 22.59 -22.95 48.94
CA LEU A 279 21.77 -23.30 50.12
C LEU A 279 21.38 -24.78 50.17
N ALA A 280 21.70 -25.60 49.15
CA ALA A 280 21.47 -27.04 49.18
C ALA A 280 22.29 -27.72 50.29
N GLY A 281 23.52 -27.25 50.51
CA GLY A 281 24.37 -27.70 51.62
C GLY A 281 23.72 -27.46 52.98
N TRP A 282 23.19 -26.26 53.22
CA TRP A 282 22.40 -25.93 54.42
C TRP A 282 21.23 -26.89 54.61
N ALA A 283 20.40 -27.07 53.58
CA ALA A 283 19.23 -27.94 53.63
C ALA A 283 19.59 -29.40 53.95
N GLN A 284 20.68 -29.91 53.37
CA GLN A 284 21.13 -31.29 53.56
C GLN A 284 21.82 -31.54 54.90
N LEU A 285 22.45 -30.52 55.51
CA LEU A 285 23.26 -30.67 56.71
C LEU A 285 22.54 -30.26 58.01
N ARG A 286 21.65 -29.26 58.01
CA ARG A 286 21.14 -28.60 59.23
C ARG A 286 20.43 -29.50 60.25
N GLU A 287 19.83 -30.62 59.82
CA GLU A 287 19.09 -31.57 60.67
C GLU A 287 19.88 -32.86 60.96
N ARG A 288 21.14 -32.95 60.50
CA ARG A 288 21.99 -34.14 60.71
C ARG A 288 22.68 -34.10 62.08
N LYS A 289 22.93 -35.28 62.64
CA LYS A 289 23.79 -35.44 63.83
C LYS A 289 25.23 -35.04 63.48
N PRO A 290 26.04 -34.56 64.45
CA PRO A 290 27.42 -34.10 64.23
C PRO A 290 28.29 -35.05 63.37
N GLU A 291 28.31 -36.34 63.70
CA GLU A 291 29.11 -37.34 62.98
C GLU A 291 28.64 -37.57 61.54
N ASP A 292 27.33 -37.56 61.31
CA ASP A 292 26.72 -37.72 59.98
C ASP A 292 26.87 -36.46 59.13
N MET A 293 26.92 -35.28 59.77
CA MET A 293 27.16 -33.99 59.13
C MET A 293 28.58 -33.91 58.58
N VAL A 294 29.59 -34.26 59.40
CA VAL A 294 31.00 -34.26 58.97
C VAL A 294 31.20 -35.23 57.81
N ARG A 295 30.62 -36.44 57.90
CA ARG A 295 30.69 -37.45 56.85
C ARG A 295 30.03 -37.01 55.55
N GLU A 296 28.86 -36.39 55.62
CA GLU A 296 28.17 -35.86 54.44
C GLU A 296 28.93 -34.70 53.81
N LEU A 297 29.49 -33.79 54.61
CA LEU A 297 30.29 -32.67 54.12
C LEU A 297 31.56 -33.14 53.39
N GLU A 298 32.24 -34.15 53.93
CA GLU A 298 33.40 -34.78 53.29
C GLU A 298 32.98 -35.50 51.99
N ALA A 299 31.82 -36.17 51.98
CA ALA A 299 31.25 -36.77 50.78
C ALA A 299 30.85 -35.74 49.71
N MET A 300 30.30 -34.58 50.11
CA MET A 300 30.02 -33.46 49.20
C MET A 300 31.30 -32.91 48.57
N ARG A 301 32.32 -32.67 49.39
CA ARG A 301 33.63 -32.18 48.94
C ARG A 301 34.27 -33.15 47.94
N LYS A 302 34.30 -34.45 48.29
CA LYS A 302 34.84 -35.49 47.42
C LYS A 302 34.08 -35.56 46.09
N ARG A 303 32.74 -35.56 46.11
CA ARG A 303 31.92 -35.53 44.88
C ARG A 303 32.22 -34.32 44.00
N HIS A 304 32.38 -33.15 44.60
CA HIS A 304 32.70 -31.91 43.90
C HIS A 304 34.11 -31.94 43.28
N GLU A 305 35.12 -32.39 44.05
CA GLU A 305 36.50 -32.56 43.57
C GLU A 305 36.58 -33.60 42.45
N GLU A 306 35.88 -34.72 42.56
CA GLU A 306 35.78 -35.75 41.52
C GLU A 306 35.10 -35.21 40.24
N ALA A 307 34.01 -34.44 40.38
CA ALA A 307 33.34 -33.81 39.25
C ALA A 307 34.23 -32.76 38.56
N ARG A 308 34.99 -31.97 39.34
CA ARG A 308 35.96 -31.01 38.83
C ARG A 308 37.11 -31.71 38.12
N ALA A 309 37.71 -32.74 38.71
CA ALA A 309 38.78 -33.52 38.11
C ALA A 309 38.32 -34.20 36.80
N HIS A 310 37.10 -34.76 36.79
CA HIS A 310 36.46 -35.28 35.58
C HIS A 310 36.35 -34.19 34.51
N ASN A 311 35.82 -33.01 34.84
CA ASN A 311 35.67 -31.91 33.89
C ASN A 311 37.03 -31.42 33.34
N GLU A 312 38.06 -31.29 34.16
CA GLU A 312 39.40 -30.91 33.69
C GLU A 312 40.02 -31.98 32.77
N GLN A 313 39.83 -33.27 33.08
CA GLN A 313 40.23 -34.35 32.19
C GLN A 313 39.48 -34.29 30.85
N VAL A 314 38.17 -34.05 30.88
CA VAL A 314 37.34 -33.92 29.67
C VAL A 314 37.76 -32.70 28.84
N LYS A 315 38.02 -31.54 29.47
CA LYS A 315 38.52 -30.33 28.81
C LYS A 315 39.86 -30.58 28.11
N SER A 316 40.78 -31.30 28.74
CA SER A 316 42.10 -31.61 28.16
C SER A 316 42.01 -32.44 26.86
N ARG A 317 40.90 -33.16 26.66
CA ARG A 317 40.61 -33.98 25.49
C ARG A 317 39.59 -33.34 24.55
N ALA A 318 39.16 -32.11 24.84
CA ALA A 318 38.17 -31.41 24.04
C ALA A 318 38.72 -31.14 22.64
N THR A 319 37.87 -31.30 21.63
CA THR A 319 38.19 -30.90 20.26
C THR A 319 37.97 -29.41 20.05
N PHE A 320 37.13 -28.80 20.89
CA PHE A 320 36.95 -27.37 21.01
C PHE A 320 36.54 -27.02 22.44
N TYR A 321 37.21 -26.03 23.03
CA TYR A 321 36.84 -25.48 24.34
C TYR A 321 37.04 -23.97 24.34
N ALA A 322 36.09 -23.25 24.93
CA ALA A 322 36.22 -21.82 25.18
C ALA A 322 35.64 -21.51 26.56
N ASP A 323 36.45 -20.86 27.40
CA ASP A 323 36.03 -20.29 28.66
C ASP A 323 35.66 -18.81 28.45
N LEU A 324 34.39 -18.48 28.60
CA LEU A 324 33.85 -17.13 28.47
C LEU A 324 33.70 -16.42 29.82
N THR A 325 34.18 -17.04 30.90
CA THR A 325 34.39 -16.37 32.20
C THR A 325 35.75 -15.65 32.26
N GLU A 326 36.65 -15.94 31.31
CA GLU A 326 37.95 -15.29 31.16
C GLU A 326 37.98 -14.32 29.98
N GLN A 327 38.66 -13.18 30.18
CA GLN A 327 38.78 -12.15 29.14
C GLN A 327 39.48 -12.68 27.87
N ALA A 328 40.55 -13.47 28.03
CA ALA A 328 41.30 -14.02 26.91
C ALA A 328 40.46 -14.96 26.02
N GLY A 329 39.50 -15.68 26.61
CA GLY A 329 38.55 -16.49 25.86
C GLY A 329 37.51 -15.63 25.15
N TYR A 330 36.99 -14.59 25.82
CA TYR A 330 35.99 -13.69 25.26
C TYR A 330 36.50 -12.82 24.10
N ASP A 331 37.76 -12.37 24.14
CA ASP A 331 38.35 -11.51 23.10
C ASP A 331 38.48 -12.20 21.73
N ARG A 332 38.46 -13.54 21.70
CA ARG A 332 38.49 -14.32 20.47
C ARG A 332 37.13 -14.41 19.78
N TRP A 333 36.05 -13.94 20.41
CA TRP A 333 34.70 -14.05 19.90
C TRP A 333 34.23 -12.77 19.22
N PHE A 334 33.41 -12.93 18.19
CA PHE A 334 32.81 -11.84 17.42
C PHE A 334 31.49 -11.41 18.04
N LYS A 335 31.27 -10.10 18.11
CA LYS A 335 30.17 -9.47 18.83
C LYS A 335 29.38 -8.58 17.87
N SER A 336 28.06 -8.58 17.98
CA SER A 336 27.18 -7.63 17.29
C SER A 336 26.05 -7.20 18.22
N GLY A 337 25.59 -5.95 18.07
CA GLY A 337 24.62 -5.31 18.96
C GLY A 337 25.27 -4.53 20.11
N ASN A 338 24.44 -3.86 20.90
CA ASN A 338 24.83 -2.94 21.97
C ASN A 338 24.66 -3.51 23.39
N GLY A 339 24.20 -4.76 23.52
CA GLY A 339 24.02 -5.45 24.79
C GLY A 339 25.29 -6.09 25.36
N LEU A 340 26.30 -6.33 24.53
CA LEU A 340 27.57 -6.97 24.91
C LEU A 340 28.64 -5.93 25.21
N GLY A 341 29.32 -6.06 26.36
CA GLY A 341 30.44 -5.20 26.74
C GLY A 341 31.77 -5.58 26.10
N HIS A 342 32.81 -4.77 26.32
CA HIS A 342 34.17 -5.11 25.90
C HIS A 342 34.81 -6.15 26.83
N SER A 343 34.50 -6.10 28.12
CA SER A 343 35.01 -7.01 29.13
C SER A 343 34.00 -8.08 29.54
N VAL A 344 34.51 -9.20 30.04
CA VAL A 344 33.71 -10.18 30.78
C VAL A 344 33.12 -9.51 32.02
N SER A 345 31.87 -9.81 32.35
CA SER A 345 31.25 -9.33 33.58
C SER A 345 31.86 -10.08 34.76
N PRO A 346 32.41 -9.40 35.78
CA PRO A 346 32.97 -10.08 36.95
C PRO A 346 31.87 -10.71 37.79
N ALA A 347 32.24 -11.69 38.62
CA ALA A 347 31.34 -12.28 39.61
C ALA A 347 30.74 -11.20 40.52
N GLY A 348 29.44 -11.32 40.79
CA GLY A 348 28.66 -10.29 41.49
C GLY A 348 28.04 -9.25 40.55
N SER A 349 28.27 -9.32 39.25
CA SER A 349 27.53 -8.50 38.29
C SER A 349 26.03 -8.78 38.41
N PHE A 350 25.21 -7.73 38.39
CA PHE A 350 23.79 -7.83 38.71
C PHE A 350 22.92 -7.05 37.74
N VAL A 351 21.64 -7.37 37.69
CA VAL A 351 20.66 -6.68 36.83
C VAL A 351 19.56 -6.08 37.68
N VAL A 352 19.33 -4.78 37.50
CA VAL A 352 18.19 -4.06 38.09
C VAL A 352 16.93 -4.46 37.31
N ALA A 353 15.86 -4.79 38.01
CA ALA A 353 14.61 -5.13 37.36
C ALA A 353 13.94 -3.86 36.81
N ALA A 354 13.73 -3.84 35.50
CA ALA A 354 13.06 -2.75 34.80
C ALA A 354 11.61 -2.52 35.27
N GLU A 355 10.96 -3.55 35.79
CA GLU A 355 9.58 -3.52 36.27
C GLU A 355 9.34 -4.57 37.37
N GLY A 356 8.12 -4.56 37.94
CA GLY A 356 7.70 -5.52 38.97
C GLY A 356 8.08 -5.13 40.41
N GLU A 357 7.80 -6.05 41.34
CA GLU A 357 7.97 -5.78 42.78
C GLU A 357 9.43 -5.78 43.25
N ARG A 358 10.32 -6.54 42.61
CA ARG A 358 11.72 -6.69 43.04
C ARG A 358 12.61 -5.61 42.43
N ALA A 359 13.60 -5.13 43.17
CA ALA A 359 14.60 -4.19 42.68
C ALA A 359 15.62 -4.84 41.73
N LEU A 360 15.99 -6.10 41.96
CA LEU A 360 16.95 -6.84 41.15
C LEU A 360 16.32 -8.07 40.48
N LYS A 361 16.77 -8.40 39.26
CA LYS A 361 16.45 -9.67 38.58
C LYS A 361 17.38 -10.80 39.03
N GLY A 362 18.65 -10.48 39.28
CA GLY A 362 19.64 -11.47 39.66
C GLY A 362 21.02 -10.87 39.90
N ILE A 363 21.82 -11.62 40.65
CA ILE A 363 23.26 -11.44 40.85
C ILE A 363 23.92 -12.67 40.24
N TYR A 364 24.98 -12.47 39.46
CA TYR A 364 25.47 -13.48 38.56
C TYR A 364 26.97 -13.78 38.78
N PRO A 365 27.41 -15.03 38.51
CA PRO A 365 28.84 -15.35 38.45
C PRO A 365 29.53 -14.63 37.27
N ALA A 366 30.84 -14.81 37.15
CA ALA A 366 31.59 -14.26 36.03
C ALA A 366 31.10 -14.86 34.70
N GLY A 367 30.99 -14.04 33.66
CA GLY A 367 30.53 -14.49 32.35
C GLY A 367 30.12 -13.38 31.40
N VAL A 368 29.65 -13.74 30.21
CA VAL A 368 29.23 -12.79 29.17
C VAL A 368 27.71 -12.70 29.16
N TYR A 369 27.17 -11.50 29.43
CA TYR A 369 25.72 -11.28 29.51
C TYR A 369 25.27 -10.16 28.58
N SER A 370 24.11 -10.34 27.94
CA SER A 370 23.56 -9.36 27.01
C SER A 370 22.67 -8.29 27.65
N HIS A 371 22.25 -8.48 28.91
CA HIS A 371 21.21 -7.66 29.56
C HIS A 371 21.69 -6.85 30.77
N MET A 372 23.00 -6.64 30.90
CA MET A 372 23.56 -5.96 32.07
C MET A 372 22.97 -4.56 32.32
N LEU A 373 22.57 -3.85 31.26
CA LEU A 373 21.93 -2.52 31.37
C LEU A 373 20.43 -2.58 31.03
N SER A 374 20.08 -3.27 29.95
CA SER A 374 18.69 -3.45 29.54
C SER A 374 18.59 -4.77 28.79
N ASP A 375 17.50 -5.48 29.00
CA ASP A 375 17.13 -6.68 28.23
C ASP A 375 16.51 -6.34 26.86
N LYS A 376 16.25 -5.05 26.56
CA LYS A 376 15.87 -4.57 25.22
C LYS A 376 17.06 -4.51 24.26
N HIS A 377 18.29 -4.50 24.78
CA HIS A 377 19.49 -4.40 23.97
C HIS A 377 19.68 -5.62 23.07
N SER A 378 20.05 -5.36 21.82
CA SER A 378 20.42 -6.40 20.84
C SER A 378 21.77 -7.04 21.20
N ALA A 379 21.88 -8.36 21.01
CA ALA A 379 23.14 -9.06 21.16
C ALA A 379 23.23 -10.32 20.27
N THR A 380 24.36 -10.46 19.58
CA THR A 380 24.78 -11.69 18.91
C THR A 380 26.24 -11.93 19.24
N LEU A 381 26.55 -13.13 19.72
CA LEU A 381 27.88 -13.59 20.08
C LEU A 381 28.25 -14.80 19.22
N SER A 382 29.45 -14.84 18.63
CA SER A 382 29.85 -15.95 17.76
C SER A 382 31.32 -16.33 17.89
N SER A 383 31.62 -17.63 17.96
CA SER A 383 33.00 -18.15 18.10
C SER A 383 33.79 -18.04 16.81
N VAL A 384 35.08 -18.34 16.83
CA VAL A 384 35.85 -18.65 15.60
C VAL A 384 35.32 -19.93 14.94
N PHE A 385 35.60 -20.10 13.64
CA PHE A 385 35.37 -21.33 12.92
C PHE A 385 36.28 -22.44 13.48
N HIS A 386 35.72 -23.64 13.56
CA HIS A 386 36.48 -24.84 13.88
C HIS A 386 35.87 -26.05 13.19
N LEU A 387 36.65 -27.12 13.08
CA LEU A 387 36.17 -28.39 12.57
C LEU A 387 35.26 -29.04 13.61
N ALA A 388 34.08 -29.46 13.19
CA ALA A 388 33.26 -30.38 13.97
C ALA A 388 34.01 -31.72 14.08
N LYS A 389 34.31 -32.12 15.31
CA LYS A 389 35.02 -33.36 15.63
C LYS A 389 34.56 -33.85 17.00
N GLY A 390 34.10 -35.09 17.09
CA GLY A 390 33.70 -35.74 18.34
C GLY A 390 32.24 -36.20 18.37
N GLY A 391 31.80 -36.70 19.52
CA GLY A 391 30.47 -37.25 19.72
C GLY A 391 29.39 -36.23 20.08
N ARG A 392 29.76 -35.10 20.71
CA ARG A 392 28.81 -34.11 21.25
C ARG A 392 29.40 -32.71 21.36
N ASN A 393 28.51 -31.74 21.56
CA ASN A 393 28.83 -30.39 21.97
C ASN A 393 27.78 -29.82 22.94
N SER A 394 28.22 -28.89 23.77
CA SER A 394 27.37 -28.25 24.77
C SER A 394 27.84 -26.84 25.07
N ILE A 395 26.89 -25.95 25.36
CA ILE A 395 27.15 -24.61 25.85
C ILE A 395 26.61 -24.52 27.27
N ARG A 396 27.43 -24.07 28.22
CA ARG A 396 26.98 -23.69 29.55
C ARG A 396 26.47 -22.26 29.49
N ALA A 397 25.16 -22.10 29.59
CA ALA A 397 24.50 -20.82 29.42
C ALA A 397 23.20 -20.72 30.22
N MET A 398 22.68 -19.51 30.26
CA MET A 398 21.35 -19.15 30.76
C MET A 398 20.75 -18.07 29.87
N GLY A 399 19.44 -17.85 29.96
CA GLY A 399 18.76 -16.80 29.20
C GLY A 399 17.26 -16.93 29.21
N ASP A 400 16.59 -15.93 28.64
CA ASP A 400 15.14 -15.94 28.44
C ASP A 400 14.84 -15.52 26.99
N GLY A 401 14.11 -16.37 26.26
CA GLY A 401 13.81 -16.21 24.83
C GLY A 401 15.00 -16.32 23.87
N ALA A 402 16.25 -16.19 24.35
CA ALA A 402 17.46 -16.33 23.55
C ALA A 402 17.71 -17.77 23.09
N ILE A 403 18.49 -17.91 22.02
CA ILE A 403 18.81 -19.19 21.40
C ILE A 403 20.31 -19.36 21.24
N ALA A 404 20.76 -20.62 21.25
CA ALA A 404 22.12 -20.98 20.90
C ALA A 404 22.10 -22.04 19.79
N ARG A 405 23.12 -22.03 18.93
CA ARG A 405 23.27 -23.00 17.83
C ARG A 405 24.73 -23.19 17.42
N PHE A 406 24.99 -24.31 16.77
CA PHE A 406 26.22 -24.53 16.00
C PHE A 406 25.91 -24.29 14.52
N THR A 407 26.49 -23.25 13.94
CA THR A 407 26.25 -22.78 12.57
C THR A 407 27.32 -23.36 11.64
N LEU A 408 26.90 -24.13 10.65
CA LEU A 408 27.81 -24.72 9.67
C LEU A 408 28.01 -23.76 8.51
N ARG A 409 29.26 -23.46 8.18
CA ARG A 409 29.66 -22.63 7.02
C ARG A 409 28.78 -21.39 6.81
N SER A 410 28.43 -20.71 7.91
CA SER A 410 27.60 -19.49 7.91
C SER A 410 26.16 -19.66 7.38
N TYR A 411 25.61 -20.87 7.31
CA TYR A 411 24.26 -21.08 6.81
C TYR A 411 23.20 -20.40 7.73
N PRO A 412 22.30 -19.56 7.18
CA PRO A 412 21.49 -18.66 8.01
C PRO A 412 20.17 -19.26 8.50
N LEU A 413 19.71 -20.38 7.93
CA LEU A 413 18.41 -20.99 8.25
C LEU A 413 18.54 -22.13 9.27
N SER A 414 17.42 -22.53 9.86
CA SER A 414 17.33 -23.59 10.88
C SER A 414 16.34 -24.70 10.52
N HIS A 415 15.88 -24.76 9.26
CA HIS A 415 14.88 -25.75 8.82
C HIS A 415 15.50 -27.16 8.65
N GLY A 416 14.65 -28.18 8.60
CA GLY A 416 15.07 -29.56 8.31
C GLY A 416 15.58 -30.38 9.51
N GLY A 417 15.57 -29.85 10.74
CA GLY A 417 15.86 -30.62 11.96
C GLY A 417 17.33 -31.04 12.18
N LEU A 418 18.22 -30.78 11.22
CA LEU A 418 19.66 -31.06 11.31
C LEU A 418 20.47 -29.95 12.00
N HIS A 419 19.86 -28.78 12.22
CA HIS A 419 20.45 -27.62 12.91
C HIS A 419 19.58 -27.25 14.12
N PRO A 420 19.76 -27.90 15.28
CA PRO A 420 18.95 -27.59 16.45
C PRO A 420 19.27 -26.19 16.98
N THR A 421 18.21 -25.50 17.39
CA THR A 421 18.27 -24.14 17.96
C THR A 421 17.61 -24.12 19.34
N PRO A 422 18.18 -24.83 20.34
CA PRO A 422 17.61 -24.87 21.68
C PRO A 422 17.46 -23.46 22.27
N GLY A 423 16.31 -23.21 22.88
CA GLY A 423 16.11 -22.03 23.71
C GLY A 423 16.89 -22.14 25.01
N LEU A 424 17.45 -21.02 25.46
CA LEU A 424 18.12 -20.94 26.75
C LEU A 424 17.10 -20.82 27.89
N ARG A 425 17.47 -21.29 29.08
CA ARG A 425 16.62 -21.26 30.28
C ARG A 425 17.16 -20.23 31.28
N PRO A 426 16.32 -19.62 32.13
CA PRO A 426 16.79 -18.63 33.10
C PRO A 426 17.78 -19.19 34.13
N GLN A 427 17.78 -20.50 34.35
CA GLN A 427 18.75 -21.19 35.19
C GLN A 427 19.97 -21.60 34.37
N MET A 428 21.17 -21.36 34.92
CA MET A 428 22.42 -21.80 34.33
C MET A 428 22.47 -23.33 34.26
N SER A 429 22.70 -23.86 33.05
CA SER A 429 22.91 -25.29 32.84
C SER A 429 23.71 -25.56 31.56
N TRP A 430 24.22 -26.77 31.42
CA TRP A 430 24.72 -27.27 30.13
C TRP A 430 23.56 -27.51 29.15
N VAL A 431 23.61 -26.85 27.99
CA VAL A 431 22.67 -26.99 26.88
C VAL A 431 23.34 -27.76 25.75
N ASN A 432 22.83 -28.96 25.44
CA ASN A 432 23.34 -29.78 24.35
C ASN A 432 22.85 -29.28 22.98
N LEU A 433 23.75 -29.12 22.02
CA LEU A 433 23.41 -28.68 20.65
C LEU A 433 23.40 -29.87 19.68
N ASN A 434 22.61 -30.91 20.00
CA ASN A 434 22.42 -32.20 19.31
C ASN A 434 22.85 -32.28 17.81
N LYS A 435 23.15 -33.48 17.30
CA LYS A 435 23.56 -33.73 15.90
C LYS A 435 24.97 -33.23 15.53
N TYR A 436 25.77 -32.75 16.48
CA TYR A 436 27.18 -32.39 16.22
C TYR A 436 28.00 -33.51 15.53
N ARG A 437 27.87 -34.76 15.99
CA ARG A 437 28.56 -35.92 15.40
C ARG A 437 28.25 -36.13 13.90
N TYR A 438 27.03 -35.82 13.47
CA TYR A 438 26.62 -35.96 12.07
C TYR A 438 27.46 -35.08 11.14
N TRP A 439 27.94 -33.95 11.67
CA TRP A 439 28.69 -32.94 10.94
C TRP A 439 30.21 -33.08 11.08
N ASN A 440 30.72 -34.19 11.61
CA ASN A 440 32.16 -34.37 11.77
C ASN A 440 32.89 -34.20 10.43
N GLY A 441 33.94 -33.38 10.42
CA GLY A 441 34.67 -33.00 9.21
C GLY A 441 34.19 -31.70 8.56
N GLU A 442 33.05 -31.14 8.98
CA GLU A 442 32.59 -29.83 8.51
C GLU A 442 33.09 -28.68 9.38
N LYS A 443 33.21 -27.49 8.77
CA LYS A 443 33.57 -26.26 9.50
C LYS A 443 32.31 -25.54 10.00
N GLY A 444 32.31 -25.15 11.27
CA GLY A 444 31.23 -24.36 11.85
C GLY A 444 31.69 -23.49 13.01
N TYR A 445 30.78 -22.70 13.55
CA TYR A 445 31.00 -21.85 14.71
C TYR A 445 29.76 -21.81 15.61
N TYR A 446 29.96 -21.58 16.90
CA TYR A 446 28.87 -21.37 17.84
C TYR A 446 28.30 -19.98 17.71
N GLN A 447 26.98 -19.84 17.74
CA GLN A 447 26.28 -18.58 17.68
C GLN A 447 25.17 -18.53 18.74
N ILE A 448 25.14 -17.44 19.51
CA ILE A 448 24.15 -17.18 20.54
C ILE A 448 23.54 -15.81 20.27
N ASN A 449 22.21 -15.75 20.13
CA ASN A 449 21.50 -14.53 19.76
C ASN A 449 20.34 -14.27 20.73
N THR A 450 20.10 -12.99 21.00
CA THR A 450 18.78 -12.51 21.42
C THR A 450 17.75 -12.84 20.34
N SER A 451 16.51 -13.07 20.74
CA SER A 451 15.50 -13.73 19.93
C SER A 451 15.14 -12.97 18.65
N SER A 452 15.01 -11.64 18.74
CA SER A 452 14.71 -10.74 17.61
C SER A 452 15.91 -10.52 16.68
N ASP A 453 17.11 -10.96 17.08
CA ASP A 453 18.36 -10.87 16.34
C ASP A 453 18.71 -12.21 15.64
N SER A 454 17.75 -13.14 15.59
CA SER A 454 17.86 -14.41 14.84
C SER A 454 17.67 -14.21 13.34
N THR A 455 18.49 -14.88 12.53
CA THR A 455 18.48 -14.80 11.06
C THR A 455 17.31 -15.51 10.39
N PHE A 456 16.52 -16.29 11.14
CA PHE A 456 15.45 -17.15 10.61
C PHE A 456 14.11 -17.01 11.36
N ARG A 457 14.06 -16.28 12.47
CA ARG A 457 12.79 -15.96 13.16
C ARG A 457 12.33 -14.56 12.77
N ASN A 458 11.09 -14.42 12.34
CA ASN A 458 10.50 -13.13 12.07
C ASN A 458 9.77 -12.61 13.31
N GLY A 459 10.33 -11.60 13.97
CA GLY A 459 9.83 -11.17 15.28
C GLY A 459 10.19 -12.17 16.39
N GLY A 460 10.66 -11.63 17.52
CA GLY A 460 11.03 -12.38 18.72
C GLY A 460 10.62 -11.59 19.96
N ASN A 461 10.80 -12.17 21.14
CA ASN A 461 10.67 -11.44 22.40
C ASN A 461 11.68 -10.27 22.41
N ALA A 462 11.15 -9.05 22.36
CA ALA A 462 11.95 -7.83 22.33
C ALA A 462 12.82 -7.64 23.58
N ARG A 463 12.50 -8.32 24.69
CA ARG A 463 13.25 -8.29 25.97
C ARG A 463 14.01 -9.59 26.26
N SER A 464 14.38 -10.34 25.22
CA SER A 464 15.15 -11.57 25.38
C SER A 464 16.62 -11.30 25.72
N TRP A 465 17.25 -12.20 26.46
CA TRP A 465 18.66 -12.06 26.88
C TRP A 465 19.35 -13.41 27.08
N PHE A 466 20.67 -13.39 27.11
CA PHE A 466 21.50 -14.56 27.43
C PHE A 466 22.68 -14.23 28.33
N GLY A 467 23.16 -15.24 29.05
CA GLY A 467 24.44 -15.32 29.74
C GLY A 467 25.18 -16.58 29.28
N VAL A 468 26.47 -16.47 28.93
CA VAL A 468 27.29 -17.61 28.48
C VAL A 468 28.56 -17.69 29.31
N PHE A 469 28.93 -18.92 29.68
CA PHE A 469 30.03 -19.24 30.59
C PHE A 469 31.11 -20.07 29.92
N GLU A 470 30.71 -21.19 29.31
CA GLU A 470 31.65 -22.15 28.73
C GLU A 470 31.05 -22.76 27.47
N VAL A 471 31.90 -23.08 26.50
CA VAL A 471 31.52 -23.84 25.30
C VAL A 471 32.47 -25.02 25.15
N TYR A 472 31.91 -26.20 24.89
CA TYR A 472 32.65 -27.45 24.82
C TYR A 472 32.20 -28.33 23.65
N ALA A 473 33.15 -29.00 23.00
CA ALA A 473 32.93 -30.11 22.11
C ALA A 473 33.94 -31.24 22.35
N GLY A 474 33.46 -32.49 22.28
CA GLY A 474 34.28 -33.69 22.47
C GLY A 474 33.43 -34.96 22.53
N ASP A 475 33.96 -36.04 23.09
CA ASP A 475 33.27 -37.33 23.15
C ASP A 475 32.55 -37.57 24.48
N GLU A 476 33.12 -37.06 25.57
CA GLU A 476 32.63 -37.22 26.94
C GLU A 476 31.74 -36.03 27.35
N ALA A 477 30.83 -36.23 28.30
CA ALA A 477 29.98 -35.15 28.83
C ALA A 477 30.66 -34.43 29.99
N MET A 478 30.50 -33.10 30.03
CA MET A 478 30.77 -32.28 31.20
C MET A 478 29.73 -32.60 32.30
N ARG A 479 30.19 -32.63 33.55
CA ARG A 479 29.34 -32.80 34.75
C ARG A 479 28.99 -31.44 35.35
N GLU A 480 27.80 -31.32 35.91
CA GLU A 480 27.52 -30.24 36.87
C GLU A 480 28.35 -30.50 38.14
N LEU A 481 29.01 -29.46 38.65
CA LEU A 481 29.94 -29.61 39.79
C LEU A 481 29.21 -29.95 41.11
N GLY A 482 27.93 -29.57 41.26
CA GLY A 482 27.14 -29.79 42.47
C GLY A 482 27.73 -29.12 43.73
N ALA A 483 27.00 -29.17 44.84
CA ALA A 483 27.42 -28.73 46.18
C ALA A 483 28.25 -27.43 46.23
N PRO A 484 27.83 -26.31 45.62
CA PRO A 484 28.66 -25.09 45.52
C PRO A 484 29.01 -24.47 46.88
N MET A 485 28.37 -24.89 47.98
CA MET A 485 28.79 -24.58 49.35
C MET A 485 30.29 -24.89 49.59
N VAL A 486 30.83 -25.98 49.02
CA VAL A 486 32.23 -26.36 49.23
C VAL A 486 33.23 -25.45 48.51
N SER A 487 32.74 -24.61 47.59
CA SER A 487 33.53 -23.59 46.89
C SER A 487 33.44 -22.20 47.57
N LEU A 488 32.66 -22.06 48.66
CA LEU A 488 32.62 -20.83 49.43
C LEU A 488 33.92 -20.67 50.23
N PRO A 489 34.48 -19.44 50.33
CA PRO A 489 35.67 -19.19 51.14
C PRO A 489 35.45 -19.50 52.62
N GLY A 490 36.36 -20.26 53.23
CA GLY A 490 36.32 -20.59 54.66
C GLY A 490 36.89 -21.97 54.97
N ASP A 491 37.07 -22.28 56.25
CA ASP A 491 37.50 -23.60 56.70
C ASP A 491 36.27 -24.52 56.86
N LEU A 492 36.04 -25.41 55.90
CA LEU A 492 34.95 -26.38 55.96
C LEU A 492 35.14 -27.39 57.11
N SER A 493 36.38 -27.63 57.54
CA SER A 493 36.66 -28.58 58.63
C SER A 493 36.20 -28.07 59.99
N SER A 494 35.92 -26.76 60.14
CA SER A 494 35.37 -26.22 61.38
C SER A 494 33.88 -26.52 61.57
N ILE A 495 33.19 -27.06 60.56
CA ILE A 495 31.75 -27.40 60.63
C ILE A 495 31.61 -28.76 61.32
N ARG A 496 31.06 -28.76 62.54
CA ARG A 496 30.87 -29.95 63.38
C ARG A 496 29.42 -30.15 63.83
N ASP A 497 28.63 -29.10 63.82
CA ASP A 497 27.24 -29.07 64.28
C ASP A 497 26.45 -27.96 63.57
N ARG A 498 25.16 -27.84 63.88
CA ARG A 498 24.28 -26.83 63.28
C ARG A 498 24.76 -25.39 63.56
N HIS A 499 25.35 -25.13 64.72
CA HIS A 499 25.79 -23.79 65.10
C HIS A 499 27.02 -23.36 64.28
N SER A 500 28.03 -24.22 64.18
CA SER A 500 29.22 -24.00 63.35
C SER A 500 28.91 -23.92 61.84
N LEU A 501 27.92 -24.69 61.35
CA LEU A 501 27.38 -24.55 60.00
C LEU A 501 26.78 -23.15 59.75
N GLU A 502 26.05 -22.64 60.72
CA GLU A 502 25.46 -21.31 60.63
C GLU A 502 26.51 -20.20 60.66
N LEU A 503 27.50 -20.31 61.54
CA LEU A 503 28.64 -19.37 61.57
C LEU A 503 29.38 -19.35 60.22
N PHE A 504 29.52 -20.50 59.56
CA PHE A 504 30.10 -20.60 58.23
C PHE A 504 29.29 -19.84 57.18
N TYR A 505 27.97 -20.02 57.15
CA TYR A 505 27.10 -19.26 56.23
C TYR A 505 27.08 -17.77 56.57
N ARG A 506 27.04 -17.40 57.85
CA ARG A 506 27.14 -16.00 58.28
C ARG A 506 28.40 -15.33 57.75
N ARG A 507 29.56 -15.97 57.96
CA ARG A 507 30.84 -15.49 57.44
C ARG A 507 30.82 -15.41 55.92
N SER A 508 30.33 -16.44 55.24
CA SER A 508 30.23 -16.47 53.77
C SER A 508 29.37 -15.33 53.21
N LEU A 509 28.29 -14.94 53.90
CA LEU A 509 27.44 -13.82 53.53
C LEU A 509 28.14 -12.48 53.76
N VAL A 510 28.79 -12.29 54.92
CA VAL A 510 29.56 -11.08 55.23
C VAL A 510 30.70 -10.89 54.24
N ASP A 511 31.48 -11.94 54.00
CA ASP A 511 32.61 -11.94 53.06
C ASP A 511 32.10 -11.74 51.62
N GLY A 512 30.97 -12.35 51.26
CA GLY A 512 30.32 -12.17 49.96
C GLY A 512 29.82 -10.74 49.73
N LEU A 513 29.20 -10.11 50.73
CA LEU A 513 28.74 -8.72 50.67
C LEU A 513 29.92 -7.74 50.56
N ASN A 514 30.97 -7.92 51.37
CA ASN A 514 32.19 -7.12 51.26
C ASN A 514 32.87 -7.31 49.90
N GLY A 515 32.97 -8.56 49.43
CA GLY A 515 33.44 -8.87 48.08
C GLY A 515 32.58 -8.21 46.99
N TRP A 516 31.27 -8.11 47.18
CA TRP A 516 30.37 -7.47 46.23
C TRP A 516 30.61 -5.97 46.14
N ARG A 517 30.77 -5.31 47.29
CA ARG A 517 31.13 -3.89 47.40
C ARG A 517 32.46 -3.61 46.67
N ASP A 518 33.45 -4.48 46.88
CA ASP A 518 34.84 -4.27 46.45
C ASP A 518 35.14 -4.85 45.06
N LEU A 519 34.15 -5.43 44.37
CA LEU A 519 34.30 -6.11 43.08
C LEU A 519 35.28 -7.30 43.10
N LYS A 520 35.29 -8.04 44.21
CA LYS A 520 36.18 -9.19 44.47
C LYS A 520 35.42 -10.46 44.86
N MET A 521 34.14 -10.57 44.50
CA MET A 521 33.38 -11.80 44.76
C MET A 521 33.95 -12.98 44.00
N THR A 522 33.81 -14.17 44.57
CA THR A 522 33.90 -15.43 43.82
C THR A 522 32.55 -15.81 43.22
N ASP A 523 32.54 -16.71 42.23
CA ASP A 523 31.30 -17.23 41.64
C ASP A 523 30.39 -17.90 42.68
N ALA A 524 30.96 -18.66 43.61
CA ALA A 524 30.21 -19.31 44.68
C ALA A 524 29.53 -18.28 45.61
N GLN A 525 30.22 -17.17 45.93
CA GLN A 525 29.63 -16.08 46.70
C GLN A 525 28.51 -15.37 45.91
N ALA A 526 28.67 -15.17 44.60
CA ALA A 526 27.65 -14.54 43.75
C ALA A 526 26.37 -15.38 43.69
N LEU A 527 26.52 -16.70 43.53
CA LEU A 527 25.41 -17.65 43.58
C LEU A 527 24.73 -17.66 44.95
N LEU A 528 25.49 -17.55 46.04
CA LEU A 528 24.94 -17.52 47.40
C LEU A 528 24.10 -16.26 47.63
N LEU A 529 24.63 -15.08 47.30
CA LEU A 529 23.90 -13.81 47.41
C LEU A 529 22.64 -13.83 46.53
N ASN A 530 22.74 -14.36 45.32
CA ASN A 530 21.58 -14.51 44.43
C ASN A 530 20.51 -15.46 45.01
N SER A 531 20.91 -16.58 45.61
CA SER A 531 19.98 -17.51 46.25
C SER A 531 19.27 -16.85 47.44
N MET A 532 20.02 -16.14 48.29
CA MET A 532 19.47 -15.39 49.42
C MET A 532 18.47 -14.31 49.00
N MET A 533 18.79 -13.56 47.95
CA MET A 533 17.89 -12.53 47.41
C MET A 533 16.66 -13.13 46.72
N SER A 534 16.85 -14.12 45.83
CA SER A 534 15.77 -14.65 44.98
C SER A 534 14.69 -15.41 45.77
N ARG A 535 15.07 -15.98 46.91
CA ARG A 535 14.19 -16.67 47.87
C ARG A 535 13.59 -15.72 48.93
N GLY A 536 13.98 -14.45 48.96
CA GLY A 536 13.41 -13.43 49.85
C GLY A 536 14.01 -13.41 51.27
N PHE A 537 15.17 -14.02 51.48
CA PHE A 537 15.90 -13.91 52.76
C PHE A 537 16.50 -12.51 52.91
N PHE A 538 17.06 -11.95 51.83
CA PHE A 538 17.40 -10.53 51.79
C PHE A 538 16.24 -9.70 51.21
N PRO A 539 15.86 -8.58 51.86
CA PRO A 539 14.84 -7.67 51.35
C PRO A 539 15.22 -7.15 49.97
N SER A 540 14.37 -7.43 48.97
CA SER A 540 14.61 -7.01 47.59
C SER A 540 13.36 -6.43 46.93
N LYS A 541 12.20 -6.47 47.58
CA LYS A 541 10.98 -5.83 47.10
C LYS A 541 11.09 -4.32 47.28
N VAL A 542 10.81 -3.55 46.23
CA VAL A 542 10.93 -2.08 46.21
C VAL A 542 10.17 -1.42 47.36
N ALA A 543 9.02 -1.98 47.76
CA ALA A 543 8.21 -1.49 48.88
C ALA A 543 8.89 -1.66 50.26
N GLU A 544 9.81 -2.62 50.39
CA GLU A 544 10.53 -2.94 51.64
C GLU A 544 11.89 -2.23 51.72
N LEU A 545 12.32 -1.54 50.65
CA LEU A 545 13.64 -0.90 50.60
C LEU A 545 13.64 0.50 51.23
N PRO A 546 14.78 0.95 51.79
CA PRO A 546 14.94 2.32 52.25
C PRO A 546 14.63 3.34 51.14
N VAL A 547 14.05 4.49 51.51
CA VAL A 547 13.58 5.53 50.57
C VAL A 547 14.65 5.92 49.54
N LYS A 548 15.91 6.09 49.98
CA LYS A 548 17.03 6.42 49.08
C LYS A 548 17.23 5.36 47.99
N LEU A 549 17.23 4.09 48.38
CA LEU A 549 17.43 2.97 47.45
C LEU A 549 16.22 2.80 46.51
N LYS A 550 15.00 2.93 47.04
CA LYS A 550 13.78 2.95 46.24
C LYS A 550 13.87 4.01 45.13
N ASN A 551 14.24 5.24 45.47
CA ASN A 551 14.38 6.33 44.51
C ASN A 551 15.45 6.04 43.43
N LEU A 552 16.57 5.39 43.81
CA LEU A 552 17.61 5.01 42.84
C LEU A 552 17.10 3.95 41.84
N VAL A 553 16.36 2.95 42.33
CA VAL A 553 15.75 1.92 41.48
C VAL A 553 14.68 2.52 40.57
N GLU A 554 13.81 3.38 41.10
CA GLU A 554 12.78 4.07 40.31
C GLU A 554 13.39 4.97 39.23
N LYS A 555 14.49 5.68 39.55
CA LYS A 555 15.24 6.46 38.56
C LYS A 555 15.86 5.58 37.47
N TYR A 556 16.44 4.43 37.84
CA TYR A 556 16.95 3.46 36.87
C TYR A 556 15.84 2.98 35.93
N ARG A 557 14.68 2.62 36.49
CA ARG A 557 13.51 2.16 35.71
C ARG A 557 13.00 3.23 34.76
N GLY A 558 12.96 4.50 35.19
CA GLY A 558 12.58 5.62 34.34
C GLY A 558 13.50 5.75 33.11
N LEU A 559 14.82 5.74 33.32
CA LEU A 559 15.79 5.83 32.22
C LEU A 559 15.77 4.59 31.31
N GLU A 560 15.65 3.39 31.87
CA GLU A 560 15.53 2.15 31.08
C GLU A 560 14.25 2.11 30.25
N ALA A 561 13.15 2.68 30.76
CA ALA A 561 11.88 2.77 30.04
C ALA A 561 12.00 3.60 28.76
N GLU A 562 12.82 4.66 28.76
CA GLU A 562 13.10 5.51 27.59
C GLU A 562 13.92 4.82 26.50
N ILE A 563 14.64 3.73 26.83
CA ILE A 563 15.33 2.92 25.83
C ILE A 563 14.28 2.23 24.95
N ARG A 564 14.31 2.52 23.64
CA ARG A 564 13.40 1.89 22.66
C ARG A 564 13.83 0.48 22.29
N ASN A 565 12.89 -0.30 21.75
CA ASN A 565 13.22 -1.57 21.10
C ASN A 565 14.04 -1.32 19.82
N PRO A 566 15.17 -2.00 19.60
CA PRO A 566 16.06 -1.68 18.50
C PRO A 566 15.45 -1.84 17.11
N ALA A 567 15.71 -0.88 16.22
CA ALA A 567 15.46 -1.05 14.79
C ALA A 567 16.45 -2.07 14.19
N ARG A 568 15.95 -2.97 13.33
CA ARG A 568 16.69 -4.12 12.82
C ARG A 568 16.58 -4.26 11.31
N VAL A 569 17.67 -4.69 10.69
CA VAL A 569 17.77 -5.02 9.26
C VAL A 569 18.44 -6.38 9.09
N PRO A 570 18.14 -7.16 8.03
CA PRO A 570 19.06 -8.24 7.64
C PRO A 570 20.41 -7.62 7.26
N GLY A 571 21.51 -8.18 7.71
CA GLY A 571 22.83 -7.66 7.40
C GLY A 571 23.93 -8.70 7.59
N VAL A 572 25.15 -8.22 7.64
CA VAL A 572 26.32 -9.05 7.95
C VAL A 572 27.05 -8.48 9.16
N MET A 573 27.76 -9.33 9.89
CA MET A 573 28.73 -8.93 10.89
C MET A 573 30.12 -9.41 10.47
N ASN A 574 31.17 -8.70 10.88
CA ASN A 574 32.53 -9.17 10.64
C ASN A 574 32.79 -10.51 11.35
N GLY A 575 33.38 -11.45 10.61
CA GLY A 575 33.96 -12.68 11.12
C GLY A 575 35.48 -12.66 11.02
N GLU A 576 36.07 -13.85 11.14
CA GLU A 576 37.51 -14.02 10.98
C GLU A 576 37.94 -13.86 9.52
N PRO A 577 39.19 -13.41 9.29
CA PRO A 577 39.75 -13.37 7.96
C PRO A 577 39.78 -14.78 7.33
N TRP A 578 39.28 -14.90 6.10
CA TRP A 578 39.21 -16.16 5.37
C TRP A 578 39.83 -16.05 3.98
N ASP A 579 41.05 -16.56 3.83
CA ASP A 579 41.71 -16.70 2.53
C ASP A 579 41.27 -18.05 1.93
N GLN A 580 40.39 -17.97 0.93
CA GLN A 580 39.73 -19.15 0.37
C GLN A 580 40.71 -19.98 -0.47
N PRO A 581 40.84 -21.29 -0.23
CA PRO A 581 41.52 -22.19 -1.15
C PRO A 581 40.89 -22.13 -2.54
N LEU A 582 41.72 -21.99 -3.56
CA LEU A 582 41.30 -22.12 -4.95
C LEU A 582 40.75 -23.55 -5.15
N LEU A 583 39.58 -23.68 -5.75
CA LEU A 583 38.99 -25.00 -6.02
C LEU A 583 39.28 -25.40 -7.46
N ASP A 584 39.90 -26.57 -7.67
CA ASP A 584 40.20 -27.07 -9.01
C ASP A 584 38.89 -27.24 -9.80
N ARG A 585 38.76 -26.51 -10.90
CA ARG A 585 37.52 -26.46 -11.70
C ARG A 585 36.25 -26.12 -10.91
N GLY A 586 36.39 -25.42 -9.78
CA GLY A 586 35.28 -25.09 -8.89
C GLY A 586 34.76 -26.26 -8.04
N ASP A 587 35.45 -27.41 -8.05
CA ASP A 587 35.11 -28.61 -7.28
C ASP A 587 35.55 -28.47 -5.82
N TYR A 588 34.57 -28.35 -4.92
CA TYR A 588 34.79 -28.16 -3.49
C TYR A 588 35.50 -29.32 -2.79
N LYS A 589 35.64 -30.47 -3.47
CA LYS A 589 36.40 -31.63 -2.97
C LYS A 589 37.89 -31.56 -3.32
N LYS A 590 38.31 -30.58 -4.12
CA LYS A 590 39.68 -30.41 -4.61
C LYS A 590 40.19 -29.01 -4.31
N GLU A 591 40.54 -28.78 -3.04
CA GLU A 591 41.19 -27.55 -2.61
C GLU A 591 42.66 -27.51 -3.04
N GLY A 592 43.07 -26.40 -3.64
CA GLY A 592 44.46 -26.04 -3.93
C GLY A 592 44.99 -25.01 -2.93
N ASP A 593 45.89 -24.14 -3.38
CA ASP A 593 46.51 -23.12 -2.53
C ASP A 593 45.51 -22.05 -2.06
N ALA A 594 45.70 -21.55 -0.84
CA ALA A 594 44.95 -20.43 -0.30
C ALA A 594 45.19 -19.16 -1.12
N VAL A 595 44.10 -18.48 -1.49
CA VAL A 595 44.15 -17.20 -2.20
C VAL A 595 43.94 -16.07 -1.21
N GLU A 596 44.96 -15.24 -1.05
CA GLU A 596 44.89 -14.04 -0.22
C GLU A 596 43.80 -13.10 -0.75
N ARG A 597 42.92 -12.62 0.13
CA ARG A 597 41.88 -11.63 -0.21
C ARG A 597 42.49 -10.35 -0.79
N GLY A 598 41.87 -9.83 -1.85
CA GLY A 598 42.28 -8.58 -2.52
C GLY A 598 41.34 -8.17 -3.66
N PHE A 599 41.72 -7.15 -4.41
CA PHE A 599 40.96 -6.70 -5.58
C PHE A 599 41.41 -7.38 -6.88
N LEU A 600 40.75 -7.04 -8.00
CA LEU A 600 41.12 -7.53 -9.33
C LEU A 600 42.52 -7.02 -9.72
N GLU A 601 43.39 -7.92 -10.19
CA GLU A 601 44.77 -7.57 -10.59
C GLU A 601 44.84 -6.53 -11.71
N VAL A 602 43.87 -6.54 -12.63
CA VAL A 602 43.80 -5.59 -13.74
C VAL A 602 43.71 -4.12 -13.30
N PHE A 603 43.26 -3.86 -12.07
CA PHE A 603 43.20 -2.51 -11.48
C PHE A 603 44.36 -2.21 -10.52
N GLY A 604 45.45 -2.97 -10.59
CA GLY A 604 46.68 -2.73 -9.82
C GLY A 604 46.77 -3.46 -8.47
N GLY A 605 45.80 -4.32 -8.14
CA GLY A 605 45.83 -5.32 -7.06
C GLY A 605 46.56 -4.93 -5.77
N ARG A 606 45.83 -4.53 -4.72
CA ARG A 606 46.42 -4.25 -3.39
C ARG A 606 46.23 -5.39 -2.41
N THR A 607 47.16 -5.53 -1.47
CA THR A 607 47.07 -6.42 -0.31
C THR A 607 46.07 -5.87 0.71
N TYR A 608 45.21 -6.73 1.25
CA TYR A 608 44.18 -6.33 2.22
C TYR A 608 44.62 -6.59 3.65
N THR A 609 43.87 -6.04 4.60
CA THR A 609 44.11 -6.26 6.03
C THR A 609 44.10 -7.75 6.38
N LYS A 610 45.03 -8.15 7.25
CA LYS A 610 45.08 -9.50 7.83
C LYS A 610 44.03 -9.72 8.93
N THR A 611 43.24 -8.70 9.29
CA THR A 611 42.19 -8.77 10.32
C THR A 611 40.83 -8.34 9.78
N GLY A 612 39.75 -8.97 10.24
CA GLY A 612 38.39 -8.65 9.77
C GLY A 612 38.13 -9.11 8.33
N SER A 613 37.08 -8.58 7.70
CA SER A 613 36.57 -9.12 6.43
C SER A 613 37.28 -8.63 5.16
N GLY A 614 37.93 -7.47 5.19
CA GLY A 614 38.44 -6.80 3.98
C GLY A 614 37.38 -6.02 3.20
N ARG A 615 36.12 -5.96 3.66
CA ARG A 615 35.03 -5.28 2.94
C ARG A 615 35.25 -3.77 2.84
N ARG A 616 35.87 -3.14 3.84
CA ARG A 616 36.13 -1.68 3.81
C ARG A 616 37.13 -1.34 2.71
N GLU A 617 38.18 -2.14 2.59
CA GLU A 617 39.17 -2.05 1.54
C GLU A 617 38.54 -2.27 0.16
N LEU A 618 37.67 -3.27 0.03
CA LEU A 618 36.91 -3.54 -1.20
C LEU A 618 36.03 -2.37 -1.61
N ALA A 619 35.33 -1.77 -0.65
CA ALA A 619 34.49 -0.61 -0.89
C ALA A 619 35.30 0.56 -1.49
N GLU A 620 36.49 0.84 -0.94
CA GLU A 620 37.37 1.90 -1.44
C GLU A 620 37.96 1.58 -2.82
N ASP A 621 38.29 0.31 -3.12
CA ASP A 621 38.81 -0.07 -4.43
C ASP A 621 37.73 0.00 -5.53
N ILE A 622 36.48 -0.36 -5.20
CA ILE A 622 35.34 -0.24 -6.11
C ILE A 622 35.13 1.23 -6.54
N VAL A 623 35.22 2.17 -5.61
CA VAL A 623 35.03 3.61 -5.90
C VAL A 623 36.35 4.34 -6.17
N GLY A 624 37.45 3.60 -6.22
CA GLY A 624 38.80 4.11 -6.38
C GLY A 624 39.03 4.73 -7.76
N LYS A 625 39.96 5.68 -7.82
CA LYS A 625 40.30 6.39 -9.07
C LYS A 625 40.79 5.44 -10.17
N ASP A 626 41.47 4.36 -9.79
CA ASP A 626 42.06 3.39 -10.71
C ASP A 626 41.01 2.45 -11.34
N ASN A 627 39.83 2.33 -10.73
CA ASN A 627 38.69 1.63 -11.30
C ASN A 627 37.79 2.59 -12.10
N THR A 628 37.95 2.62 -13.42
CA THR A 628 37.12 3.45 -14.31
C THR A 628 35.79 2.82 -14.69
N LEU A 629 35.58 1.53 -14.44
CA LEU A 629 34.36 0.83 -14.84
C LEU A 629 33.16 1.27 -14.03
N THR A 630 33.33 1.51 -12.73
CA THR A 630 32.20 1.85 -11.85
C THR A 630 31.46 3.09 -12.29
N THR A 631 32.17 4.14 -12.73
CA THR A 631 31.55 5.35 -13.27
C THR A 631 30.97 5.15 -14.66
N ARG A 632 31.64 4.39 -15.55
CA ARG A 632 31.11 4.05 -16.88
C ARG A 632 29.81 3.24 -16.81
N VAL A 633 29.74 2.27 -15.91
CA VAL A 633 28.57 1.40 -15.74
C VAL A 633 27.38 2.19 -15.21
N ILE A 634 27.55 3.01 -14.17
CA ILE A 634 26.42 3.76 -13.62
C ILE A 634 25.89 4.80 -14.61
N VAL A 635 26.74 5.56 -15.31
CA VAL A 635 26.24 6.55 -16.29
C VAL A 635 25.58 5.85 -17.48
N ASN A 636 26.06 4.67 -17.89
CA ASN A 636 25.39 3.87 -18.91
C ASN A 636 24.02 3.37 -18.46
N ARG A 637 23.87 2.97 -17.19
CA ARG A 637 22.58 2.57 -16.62
C ARG A 637 21.62 3.75 -16.49
N LEU A 638 22.10 4.91 -16.02
CA LEU A 638 21.32 6.15 -16.01
C LEU A 638 20.83 6.48 -17.43
N TRP A 639 21.74 6.43 -18.41
CA TRP A 639 21.42 6.61 -19.83
C TRP A 639 20.37 5.62 -20.32
N HIS A 640 20.56 4.33 -20.05
CA HIS A 640 19.61 3.28 -20.42
C HIS A 640 18.22 3.54 -19.83
N HIS A 641 18.13 3.92 -18.55
CA HIS A 641 16.85 4.19 -17.91
C HIS A 641 16.20 5.50 -18.36
N VAL A 642 16.93 6.41 -19.03
CA VAL A 642 16.36 7.60 -19.68
C VAL A 642 15.95 7.30 -21.12
N PHE A 643 16.85 6.75 -21.94
CA PHE A 643 16.69 6.58 -23.40
C PHE A 643 16.22 5.19 -23.84
N GLY A 644 16.09 4.22 -22.94
CA GLY A 644 15.66 2.85 -23.23
C GLY A 644 16.74 1.90 -23.74
N ARG A 645 17.89 2.42 -24.19
CA ARG A 645 19.07 1.66 -24.61
C ARG A 645 20.33 2.32 -24.06
N GLY A 646 21.18 1.55 -23.38
CA GLY A 646 22.48 2.05 -22.92
C GLY A 646 23.40 2.39 -24.10
N LEU A 647 24.35 3.30 -23.90
CA LEU A 647 25.47 3.53 -24.83
C LEU A 647 26.21 2.22 -25.07
N VAL A 648 26.44 1.44 -24.01
CA VAL A 648 26.78 0.02 -24.06
C VAL A 648 25.49 -0.77 -23.85
N ALA A 649 25.06 -1.51 -24.88
CA ALA A 649 23.78 -2.23 -24.85
C ALA A 649 23.74 -3.35 -23.79
N SER A 650 24.88 -3.98 -23.52
CA SER A 650 25.06 -4.99 -22.47
C SER A 650 25.35 -4.33 -21.11
N ALA A 651 24.33 -3.80 -20.43
CA ALA A 651 24.53 -3.01 -19.20
C ALA A 651 25.22 -3.78 -18.04
N ASP A 652 25.20 -5.11 -18.06
CA ASP A 652 25.82 -5.97 -17.04
C ASP A 652 27.11 -6.65 -17.50
N ASN A 653 27.60 -6.34 -18.71
CA ASN A 653 28.86 -6.85 -19.23
C ASN A 653 29.59 -5.78 -20.04
N PHE A 654 30.61 -5.18 -19.43
CA PHE A 654 31.56 -4.23 -20.01
C PHE A 654 32.88 -4.90 -20.40
N GLY A 655 32.99 -6.22 -20.23
CA GLY A 655 34.10 -7.02 -20.71
C GLY A 655 34.05 -7.24 -22.22
N ARG A 656 34.95 -8.06 -22.73
CA ARG A 656 35.16 -8.33 -24.17
C ARG A 656 33.99 -9.01 -24.87
N LEU A 657 33.11 -9.69 -24.13
CA LEU A 657 31.85 -10.24 -24.65
C LEU A 657 30.69 -9.24 -24.59
N GLY A 658 30.89 -8.09 -23.96
CA GLY A 658 29.95 -6.99 -24.00
C GLY A 658 29.86 -6.34 -25.38
N SER A 659 28.83 -5.52 -25.57
CA SER A 659 28.70 -4.65 -26.74
C SER A 659 29.68 -3.49 -26.65
N GLU A 660 30.22 -3.05 -27.79
CA GLU A 660 30.95 -1.79 -27.84
C GLU A 660 30.01 -0.59 -27.59
N PRO A 661 30.52 0.50 -27.01
CA PRO A 661 29.73 1.71 -26.83
C PRO A 661 29.37 2.33 -28.19
N SER A 662 28.10 2.70 -28.40
CA SER A 662 27.67 3.41 -29.61
C SER A 662 28.34 4.79 -29.75
N HIS A 663 28.59 5.46 -28.62
CA HIS A 663 29.27 6.75 -28.55
C HIS A 663 30.36 6.70 -27.46
N PRO A 664 31.57 6.17 -27.76
CA PRO A 664 32.63 5.99 -26.76
C PRO A 664 33.05 7.30 -26.09
N GLY A 665 33.24 8.37 -26.88
CA GLY A 665 33.63 9.68 -26.34
C GLY A 665 32.59 10.29 -25.40
N LEU A 666 31.30 10.07 -25.69
CA LEU A 666 30.21 10.52 -24.82
C LEU A 666 30.17 9.73 -23.51
N LEU A 667 30.34 8.41 -23.57
CA LEU A 667 30.42 7.56 -22.38
C LEU A 667 31.55 8.01 -21.45
N ASP A 668 32.73 8.26 -22.00
CA ASP A 668 33.89 8.71 -21.25
C ASP A 668 33.69 10.11 -20.65
N TYR A 669 33.16 11.05 -21.44
CA TYR A 669 32.79 12.38 -20.95
C TYR A 669 31.83 12.29 -19.76
N LEU A 670 30.74 11.53 -19.88
CA LEU A 670 29.75 11.37 -18.81
C LEU A 670 30.35 10.70 -17.58
N ALA A 671 31.19 9.68 -17.75
CA ALA A 671 31.82 8.97 -16.64
C ALA A 671 32.80 9.86 -15.86
N VAL A 672 33.61 10.66 -16.55
CA VAL A 672 34.52 11.64 -15.93
C VAL A 672 33.71 12.75 -15.26
N ASP A 673 32.74 13.35 -15.96
CA ASP A 673 31.89 14.40 -15.40
C ASP A 673 31.15 13.94 -14.14
N PHE A 674 30.63 12.71 -14.13
CA PHE A 674 29.98 12.13 -12.95
C PHE A 674 30.92 12.04 -11.75
N ARG A 675 32.16 11.58 -11.97
CA ARG A 675 33.18 11.44 -10.94
C ARG A 675 33.59 12.78 -10.34
N GLU A 676 33.93 13.74 -11.21
CA GLU A 676 34.47 15.04 -10.81
C GLU A 676 33.40 15.96 -10.20
N ASN A 677 32.12 15.70 -10.45
CA ASN A 677 31.01 16.49 -9.93
C ASN A 677 30.22 15.77 -8.84
N GLY A 678 30.94 15.11 -7.93
CA GLY A 678 30.38 14.63 -6.67
C GLY A 678 29.52 13.37 -6.75
N TRP A 679 29.55 12.63 -7.87
CA TRP A 679 28.86 11.34 -8.01
C TRP A 679 27.33 11.43 -7.83
N LEU A 680 26.75 12.58 -8.19
CA LEU A 680 25.33 12.87 -8.00
C LEU A 680 24.48 12.31 -9.15
N MET A 681 23.60 11.37 -8.82
CA MET A 681 22.71 10.72 -9.79
C MET A 681 21.69 11.72 -10.34
N LYS A 682 21.04 12.53 -9.48
CA LYS A 682 20.04 13.51 -9.94
C LYS A 682 20.65 14.53 -10.88
N ARG A 683 21.87 15.02 -10.60
CA ARG A 683 22.59 15.94 -11.50
C ARG A 683 22.76 15.34 -12.89
N THR A 684 23.16 14.07 -12.97
CA THR A 684 23.38 13.41 -14.26
C THR A 684 22.06 13.19 -14.99
N VAL A 685 21.04 12.66 -14.31
CA VAL A 685 19.70 12.50 -14.87
C VAL A 685 19.15 13.83 -15.39
N ARG A 686 19.33 14.91 -14.63
CA ARG A 686 19.00 16.29 -15.04
C ARG A 686 19.70 16.66 -16.35
N LYS A 687 21.01 16.46 -16.46
CA LYS A 687 21.77 16.74 -17.70
C LYS A 687 21.23 15.94 -18.88
N LEU A 688 20.86 14.67 -18.67
CA LEU A 688 20.29 13.83 -19.73
C LEU A 688 18.92 14.36 -20.21
N VAL A 689 17.99 14.65 -19.29
CA VAL A 689 16.65 15.12 -19.67
C VAL A 689 16.63 16.57 -20.18
N MET A 690 17.63 17.38 -19.83
CA MET A 690 17.78 18.73 -20.38
C MET A 690 18.36 18.77 -21.80
N SER A 691 18.87 17.64 -22.32
CA SER A 691 19.48 17.59 -23.66
C SER A 691 18.45 17.78 -24.78
N ARG A 692 18.88 18.37 -25.91
CA ARG A 692 18.08 18.43 -27.13
C ARG A 692 17.73 17.03 -27.64
N THR A 693 18.65 16.06 -27.49
CA THR A 693 18.40 14.65 -27.82
C THR A 693 17.22 14.06 -27.05
N PHE A 694 17.11 14.29 -25.74
CA PHE A 694 15.97 13.80 -24.95
C PHE A 694 14.66 14.46 -25.35
N ARG A 695 14.70 15.70 -25.85
CA ARG A 695 13.51 16.46 -26.24
C ARG A 695 13.04 16.18 -27.66
N SER A 696 13.75 15.37 -28.45
CA SER A 696 13.33 15.03 -29.82
C SER A 696 11.95 14.37 -29.88
N ALA A 697 11.22 14.65 -30.95
CA ALA A 697 10.04 13.89 -31.36
C ALA A 697 10.42 12.43 -31.66
N SER A 698 9.42 11.57 -31.75
CA SER A 698 9.61 10.11 -31.71
C SER A 698 9.27 9.43 -33.03
N ALA A 699 8.81 10.21 -34.02
CA ALA A 699 8.62 9.75 -35.38
C ALA A 699 9.98 9.54 -36.05
N VAL A 700 10.11 8.48 -36.84
CA VAL A 700 11.32 8.26 -37.65
C VAL A 700 11.35 9.33 -38.76
N PRO A 701 12.41 10.13 -38.92
CA PRO A 701 12.56 10.99 -40.09
C PRO A 701 12.49 10.16 -41.38
N GLU A 702 11.75 10.63 -42.39
CA GLU A 702 11.65 9.93 -43.67
C GLU A 702 13.01 9.70 -44.31
N ALA A 703 13.90 10.69 -44.22
CA ALA A 703 15.28 10.62 -44.71
C ALA A 703 16.14 9.52 -44.04
N ASN A 704 15.70 8.97 -42.90
CA ASN A 704 16.43 7.98 -42.12
C ASN A 704 15.93 6.54 -42.28
N GLN A 705 14.81 6.32 -42.98
CA GLN A 705 14.23 4.98 -43.16
C GLN A 705 15.25 4.02 -43.81
N GLY A 706 15.51 2.87 -43.18
CA GLY A 706 16.45 1.86 -43.67
C GLY A 706 17.94 2.17 -43.45
N LYS A 707 18.29 3.29 -42.79
CA LYS A 707 19.69 3.66 -42.50
C LYS A 707 20.12 3.31 -41.08
N ASP A 708 19.26 3.59 -40.09
CA ASP A 708 19.48 3.32 -38.67
C ASP A 708 18.16 2.94 -37.99
N ASP A 709 17.59 1.80 -38.39
CA ASP A 709 16.28 1.34 -37.92
C ASP A 709 16.24 1.07 -36.40
N ALA A 710 17.40 0.81 -35.80
CA ALA A 710 17.55 0.63 -34.36
C ALA A 710 17.73 1.96 -33.60
N ASN A 711 17.81 3.09 -34.33
CA ASN A 711 18.03 4.43 -33.82
C ASN A 711 19.23 4.51 -32.86
N ILE A 712 20.34 3.87 -33.24
CA ILE A 712 21.58 3.82 -32.46
C ILE A 712 22.17 5.23 -32.31
N GLN A 713 22.04 6.06 -33.34
CA GLN A 713 22.54 7.43 -33.38
C GLN A 713 21.59 8.46 -32.74
N LEU A 714 20.41 8.02 -32.26
CA LEU A 714 19.44 8.86 -31.55
C LEU A 714 18.97 10.08 -32.35
N ALA A 715 18.63 9.85 -33.62
CA ALA A 715 18.04 10.84 -34.50
C ALA A 715 16.68 11.33 -33.98
N TYR A 716 15.95 10.46 -33.29
CA TYR A 716 14.65 10.72 -32.66
C TYR A 716 14.62 10.09 -31.26
N TYR A 717 13.60 10.40 -30.44
CA TYR A 717 13.43 9.69 -29.16
C TYR A 717 12.77 8.33 -29.42
N THR A 718 13.40 7.23 -29.00
CA THR A 718 12.85 5.88 -29.21
C THR A 718 11.69 5.60 -28.24
N PRO A 719 10.45 5.38 -28.71
CA PRO A 719 9.35 4.99 -27.83
C PRO A 719 9.66 3.69 -27.11
N ARG A 720 9.35 3.62 -25.81
CA ARG A 720 9.64 2.43 -25.00
C ARG A 720 8.53 2.12 -24.03
N ARG A 721 8.28 0.83 -23.81
CA ARG A 721 7.29 0.38 -22.83
C ARG A 721 7.74 0.73 -21.41
N LEU A 722 6.79 1.13 -20.57
CA LEU A 722 6.96 1.26 -19.13
C LEU A 722 7.28 -0.09 -18.50
N ASP A 723 8.11 -0.08 -17.47
CA ASP A 723 8.34 -1.28 -16.66
C ASP A 723 7.11 -1.60 -15.79
N ALA A 724 6.98 -2.86 -15.38
CA ALA A 724 5.82 -3.42 -14.70
C ALA A 724 5.20 -2.55 -13.59
N GLU A 725 6.02 -2.02 -12.69
CA GLU A 725 5.57 -1.19 -11.57
C GLU A 725 4.96 0.13 -12.05
N ALA A 726 5.55 0.73 -13.08
CA ALA A 726 5.06 1.99 -13.63
C ALA A 726 3.80 1.81 -14.47
N VAL A 727 3.63 0.66 -15.13
CA VAL A 727 2.34 0.29 -15.74
C VAL A 727 1.26 0.21 -14.66
N LEU A 728 1.52 -0.54 -13.58
CA LEU A 728 0.56 -0.70 -12.48
C LEU A 728 0.25 0.64 -11.80
N ASP A 729 1.29 1.44 -11.51
CA ASP A 729 1.15 2.76 -10.90
C ASP A 729 0.39 3.72 -11.82
N THR A 730 0.63 3.69 -13.13
CA THR A 730 -0.11 4.52 -14.11
C THR A 730 -1.60 4.17 -14.10
N ILE A 731 -1.95 2.87 -14.16
CA ILE A 731 -3.34 2.41 -14.11
C ILE A 731 -4.04 2.87 -12.83
N ARG A 732 -3.37 2.75 -11.68
CA ARG A 732 -3.90 3.21 -10.38
C ARG A 732 -4.02 4.73 -10.33
N PHE A 733 -3.02 5.45 -10.84
CA PHE A 733 -2.96 6.90 -10.83
C PHE A 733 -4.09 7.50 -11.66
N VAL A 734 -4.32 7.02 -12.89
CA VAL A 734 -5.39 7.58 -13.73
C VAL A 734 -6.78 7.29 -13.14
N ALA A 735 -6.95 6.14 -12.48
CA ALA A 735 -8.20 5.82 -11.80
C ALA A 735 -8.51 6.75 -10.63
N ALA A 736 -7.54 6.97 -9.74
CA ALA A 736 -7.72 7.74 -8.51
C ALA A 736 -7.40 9.25 -8.65
N ASN A 737 -6.68 9.65 -9.71
CA ASN A 737 -6.01 10.95 -9.86
C ASN A 737 -4.99 11.28 -8.76
N GLU A 738 -4.40 10.25 -8.17
CA GLU A 738 -3.39 10.33 -7.12
C GLU A 738 -2.51 9.07 -7.11
N ALA A 739 -1.31 9.17 -6.53
CA ALA A 739 -0.32 8.09 -6.57
C ALA A 739 -0.71 6.85 -5.73
N GLY A 740 -1.54 7.01 -4.69
CA GLY A 740 -1.88 5.94 -3.76
C GLY A 740 -0.65 5.20 -3.21
N GLN A 741 -0.78 3.91 -2.91
CA GLN A 741 0.36 3.05 -2.58
C GLN A 741 1.07 2.57 -3.86
N ARG A 742 2.34 2.97 -4.02
CA ARG A 742 3.18 2.59 -5.16
C ARG A 742 3.48 1.10 -5.22
N ALA A 743 3.61 0.57 -6.43
CA ALA A 743 3.90 -0.83 -6.70
C ALA A 743 5.25 -1.31 -6.12
N VAL A 744 6.25 -0.42 -5.96
CA VAL A 744 7.56 -0.75 -5.35
C VAL A 744 7.44 -1.24 -3.90
N TYR A 745 6.37 -0.88 -3.18
CA TYR A 745 6.10 -1.36 -1.81
C TYR A 745 5.37 -2.70 -1.76
N THR A 746 5.03 -3.28 -2.91
CA THR A 746 4.43 -4.63 -2.98
C THR A 746 5.45 -5.66 -2.50
N ASN A 747 5.01 -6.62 -1.69
CA ASN A 747 5.88 -7.66 -1.15
C ASN A 747 6.53 -8.50 -2.27
N GLN A 748 7.86 -8.65 -2.24
CA GLN A 748 8.64 -9.34 -3.26
C GLN A 748 9.12 -10.72 -2.79
N LYS A 749 8.20 -11.69 -2.81
CA LYS A 749 8.50 -13.10 -2.52
C LYS A 749 8.92 -13.87 -3.77
N ARG A 750 10.08 -14.53 -3.73
CA ARG A 750 10.66 -15.24 -4.88
C ARG A 750 9.73 -16.28 -5.49
N ASN A 751 9.07 -17.11 -4.68
CA ASN A 751 8.16 -18.17 -5.17
C ASN A 751 6.71 -17.69 -5.25
N GLY A 752 6.45 -16.42 -4.96
CA GLY A 752 5.11 -15.83 -4.88
C GLY A 752 5.06 -14.41 -5.43
N LEU A 753 5.80 -14.13 -6.51
CA LEU A 753 5.84 -12.81 -7.13
C LEU A 753 4.44 -12.37 -7.57
N ASN A 754 4.20 -11.06 -7.54
CA ASN A 754 2.93 -10.49 -7.95
C ASN A 754 2.64 -10.82 -9.42
N ARG A 755 1.51 -11.48 -9.68
CA ARG A 755 1.14 -11.96 -11.02
C ARG A 755 1.05 -10.84 -12.08
N PHE A 756 0.58 -9.65 -11.70
CA PHE A 756 0.53 -8.51 -12.61
C PHE A 756 1.96 -8.07 -12.96
N LEU A 757 2.81 -7.88 -11.94
CA LEU A 757 4.18 -7.45 -12.17
C LEU A 757 4.96 -8.44 -13.04
N THR A 758 4.85 -9.74 -12.76
CA THR A 758 5.49 -10.80 -13.55
C THR A 758 5.01 -10.83 -15.00
N ALA A 759 3.70 -10.64 -15.24
CA ALA A 759 3.17 -10.58 -16.60
C ALA A 759 3.84 -9.46 -17.43
N PHE A 760 4.17 -8.33 -16.80
CA PHE A 760 4.87 -7.20 -17.41
C PHE A 760 6.40 -7.26 -17.25
N ASN A 761 6.97 -8.46 -17.17
CA ASN A 761 8.42 -8.72 -17.14
C ASN A 761 9.14 -8.16 -15.90
N TYR A 762 8.49 -8.13 -14.74
CA TYR A 762 9.20 -7.94 -13.47
C TYR A 762 10.25 -9.06 -13.30
N PRO A 763 11.51 -8.72 -12.94
CA PRO A 763 12.59 -9.69 -12.88
C PRO A 763 12.41 -10.65 -11.70
N ILE A 764 12.77 -11.92 -11.92
CA ILE A 764 12.95 -12.85 -10.80
C ILE A 764 14.23 -12.42 -10.09
N PRO A 765 14.22 -12.12 -8.77
CA PRO A 765 15.33 -11.43 -8.13
C PRO A 765 16.54 -12.33 -7.83
N THR A 766 16.96 -13.23 -8.71
CA THR A 766 18.02 -14.23 -8.48
C THR A 766 19.45 -13.75 -8.78
N SER A 767 19.62 -12.76 -9.66
CA SER A 767 20.90 -12.12 -10.00
C SER A 767 20.66 -10.65 -10.36
N THR A 768 21.72 -9.92 -10.69
CA THR A 768 21.67 -8.53 -11.17
C THR A 768 20.91 -8.47 -12.49
N VAL A 769 19.98 -7.50 -12.59
CA VAL A 769 19.29 -7.18 -13.84
C VAL A 769 19.48 -5.70 -14.16
N GLY A 770 20.45 -5.38 -15.01
CA GLY A 770 20.69 -4.02 -15.51
C GLY A 770 19.78 -3.63 -16.66
N VAL A 771 19.33 -4.60 -17.46
CA VAL A 771 18.33 -4.42 -18.53
C VAL A 771 17.25 -5.48 -18.38
N ARG A 772 15.99 -5.05 -18.21
CA ARG A 772 14.84 -5.97 -18.16
C ARG A 772 14.46 -6.42 -19.57
N ASN A 773 14.03 -7.67 -19.71
CA ASN A 773 13.43 -8.16 -20.96
C ASN A 773 12.13 -7.40 -21.24
N VAL A 774 11.95 -6.96 -22.48
CA VAL A 774 10.68 -6.36 -22.95
C VAL A 774 10.06 -7.32 -23.95
N THR A 775 9.00 -8.01 -23.52
CA THR A 775 8.24 -8.91 -24.40
C THR A 775 6.87 -8.32 -24.67
N ASN A 776 6.34 -8.52 -25.88
CA ASN A 776 4.95 -8.20 -26.21
C ASN A 776 4.19 -9.51 -26.48
N VAL A 777 3.59 -10.08 -25.42
CA VAL A 777 2.91 -11.39 -25.47
C VAL A 777 1.41 -11.24 -25.25
N PRO A 778 0.56 -12.10 -25.86
CA PRO A 778 -0.90 -12.01 -25.71
C PRO A 778 -1.38 -12.00 -24.24
N ALA A 779 -0.67 -12.69 -23.34
CA ALA A 779 -1.01 -12.73 -21.93
C ALA A 779 -1.00 -11.33 -21.26
N GLN A 780 -0.15 -10.40 -21.72
CA GLN A 780 -0.11 -9.02 -21.19
C GLN A 780 -1.35 -8.24 -21.62
N ALA A 781 -1.73 -8.33 -22.91
CA ALA A 781 -2.95 -7.70 -23.41
C ALA A 781 -4.19 -8.29 -22.73
N LEU A 782 -4.27 -9.62 -22.58
CA LEU A 782 -5.35 -10.28 -21.85
C LEU A 782 -5.40 -9.88 -20.38
N MET A 783 -4.26 -9.64 -19.73
CA MET A 783 -4.20 -9.12 -18.36
C MET A 783 -4.80 -7.71 -18.26
N LEU A 784 -4.54 -6.83 -19.23
CA LEU A 784 -5.17 -5.51 -19.27
C LEU A 784 -6.67 -5.60 -19.57
N MET A 785 -7.07 -6.44 -20.52
CA MET A 785 -8.49 -6.61 -20.91
C MET A 785 -9.36 -7.29 -19.85
N ASN A 786 -8.82 -8.28 -19.13
CA ASN A 786 -9.64 -9.15 -18.28
C ASN A 786 -9.29 -9.08 -16.80
N GLY A 787 -8.14 -8.51 -16.46
CA GLY A 787 -7.63 -8.45 -15.10
C GLY A 787 -8.49 -7.60 -14.17
N GLU A 788 -8.70 -8.10 -12.96
CA GLU A 788 -9.49 -7.43 -11.93
C GLU A 788 -8.94 -6.04 -11.59
N THR A 789 -7.61 -5.87 -11.59
CA THR A 789 -6.96 -4.59 -11.36
C THR A 789 -7.37 -3.54 -12.39
N THR A 790 -7.37 -3.88 -13.68
CA THR A 790 -7.73 -2.95 -14.75
C THR A 790 -9.23 -2.67 -14.77
N LYS A 791 -10.07 -3.69 -14.54
CA LYS A 791 -11.53 -3.51 -14.46
C LYS A 791 -11.92 -2.59 -13.30
N ARG A 792 -11.38 -2.80 -12.11
CA ARG A 792 -11.63 -1.90 -10.97
C ARG A 792 -11.14 -0.48 -11.23
N ALA A 793 -9.96 -0.34 -11.82
CA ALA A 793 -9.41 0.96 -12.20
C ALA A 793 -10.31 1.68 -13.22
N ALA A 794 -10.77 0.99 -14.28
CA ALA A 794 -11.69 1.56 -15.26
C ALA A 794 -13.02 1.99 -14.63
N GLN A 795 -13.58 1.19 -13.73
CA GLN A 795 -14.84 1.51 -13.04
C GLN A 795 -14.70 2.73 -12.14
N GLN A 796 -13.66 2.75 -11.30
CA GLN A 796 -13.37 3.90 -10.45
C GLN A 796 -13.13 5.17 -11.29
N TRP A 797 -12.41 5.03 -12.40
CA TRP A 797 -12.12 6.15 -13.29
C TRP A 797 -13.39 6.69 -13.97
N SER A 798 -14.23 5.81 -14.50
CA SER A 798 -15.47 6.22 -15.17
C SER A 798 -16.44 6.88 -14.20
N ASP A 799 -16.60 6.33 -13.01
CA ASP A 799 -17.47 6.92 -11.98
C ASP A 799 -16.99 8.31 -11.55
N ARG A 800 -15.67 8.51 -11.43
CA ARG A 800 -15.08 9.82 -11.12
C ARG A 800 -15.31 10.85 -12.21
N VAL A 801 -15.12 10.48 -13.48
CA VAL A 801 -15.31 11.41 -14.62
C VAL A 801 -16.79 11.74 -14.83
N LYS A 802 -17.70 10.76 -14.68
CA LYS A 802 -19.15 11.01 -14.76
C LYS A 802 -19.65 11.88 -13.61
N GLY A 803 -19.09 11.68 -12.41
CA GLY A 803 -19.46 12.41 -11.20
C GLY A 803 -18.90 13.83 -11.10
N ASP A 804 -18.00 14.24 -12.01
CA ASP A 804 -17.39 15.56 -12.00
C ASP A 804 -18.38 16.63 -12.54
N PRO A 805 -18.91 17.53 -11.69
CA PRO A 805 -19.89 18.53 -12.09
C PRO A 805 -19.31 19.62 -13.00
N SER A 806 -17.98 19.72 -13.13
CA SER A 806 -17.33 20.65 -14.05
C SER A 806 -17.45 20.22 -15.53
N LEU A 807 -17.71 18.93 -15.78
CA LEU A 807 -17.81 18.35 -17.12
C LEU A 807 -19.28 18.25 -17.55
N LYS A 808 -19.72 19.18 -18.40
CA LYS A 808 -21.12 19.37 -18.80
C LYS A 808 -21.50 18.56 -20.03
N SER A 809 -20.53 18.17 -20.86
CA SER A 809 -20.75 17.44 -22.10
C SER A 809 -19.95 16.13 -22.18
N ASP A 810 -20.44 15.19 -22.99
CA ASP A 810 -19.74 13.93 -23.26
C ASP A 810 -18.39 14.17 -23.91
N ARG A 811 -18.30 15.20 -24.77
CA ARG A 811 -17.05 15.66 -25.38
C ARG A 811 -16.03 16.09 -24.32
N GLU A 812 -16.41 16.89 -23.33
CA GLU A 812 -15.53 17.29 -22.23
C GLU A 812 -15.09 16.08 -21.37
N ARG A 813 -15.97 15.10 -21.17
CA ARG A 813 -15.62 13.86 -20.46
C ARG A 813 -14.63 13.00 -21.22
N ILE A 814 -14.84 12.82 -22.53
CA ILE A 814 -13.89 12.14 -23.42
C ILE A 814 -12.54 12.86 -23.37
N GLN A 815 -12.54 14.19 -23.53
CA GLN A 815 -11.33 15.00 -23.44
C GLN A 815 -10.58 14.78 -22.14
N ARG A 816 -11.31 14.71 -21.01
CA ARG A 816 -10.72 14.47 -19.69
C ARG A 816 -10.07 13.10 -19.59
N PHE A 817 -10.65 12.04 -20.17
CA PHE A 817 -10.01 10.72 -20.19
C PHE A 817 -8.66 10.76 -20.92
N PHE A 818 -8.60 11.39 -22.10
CA PHE A 818 -7.36 11.48 -22.88
C PHE A 818 -6.30 12.37 -22.22
N LEU A 819 -6.69 13.50 -21.64
CA LEU A 819 -5.76 14.35 -20.90
C LEU A 819 -5.17 13.64 -19.68
N GLN A 820 -5.98 12.89 -18.93
CA GLN A 820 -5.51 12.13 -17.76
C GLN A 820 -4.63 10.92 -18.14
N ALA A 821 -4.98 10.19 -19.19
CA ALA A 821 -4.21 9.02 -19.60
C ALA A 821 -2.97 9.34 -20.41
N TYR A 822 -3.02 10.31 -21.33
CA TYR A 822 -2.00 10.56 -22.35
C TYR A 822 -1.41 11.97 -22.30
N ALA A 823 -1.88 12.87 -21.41
CA ALA A 823 -1.40 14.25 -21.33
C ALA A 823 -1.54 15.03 -22.65
N ARG A 824 -2.52 14.67 -23.47
CA ARG A 824 -2.87 15.38 -24.69
C ARG A 824 -4.38 15.43 -24.88
N PRO A 825 -4.89 16.43 -25.63
CA PRO A 825 -6.27 16.41 -26.08
C PRO A 825 -6.57 15.16 -26.92
N ALA A 826 -7.82 14.70 -26.88
CA ALA A 826 -8.31 13.71 -27.84
C ALA A 826 -8.38 14.37 -29.23
N SER A 827 -8.05 13.63 -30.29
CA SER A 827 -8.25 14.10 -31.66
C SER A 827 -9.75 14.16 -32.01
N GLU A 828 -10.13 14.91 -33.04
CA GLU A 828 -11.53 14.92 -33.50
C GLU A 828 -12.02 13.54 -33.92
N GLU A 829 -11.14 12.71 -34.48
CA GLU A 829 -11.44 11.32 -34.85
C GLU A 829 -11.71 10.47 -33.60
N GLU A 830 -10.86 10.56 -32.57
CA GLU A 830 -11.03 9.86 -31.30
C GLU A 830 -12.33 10.30 -30.59
N ILE A 831 -12.61 11.61 -30.58
CA ILE A 831 -13.86 12.16 -30.05
C ILE A 831 -15.06 11.61 -30.82
N THR A 832 -15.00 11.62 -32.15
CA THR A 832 -16.09 11.15 -33.02
C THR A 832 -16.37 9.67 -32.77
N VAL A 833 -15.34 8.82 -32.76
CA VAL A 833 -15.48 7.38 -32.49
C VAL A 833 -16.06 7.12 -31.09
N CYS A 834 -15.57 7.84 -30.07
CA CYS A 834 -16.12 7.71 -28.72
C CYS A 834 -17.58 8.18 -28.63
N LEU A 835 -17.95 9.30 -29.27
CA LEU A 835 -19.34 9.78 -29.30
C LEU A 835 -20.26 8.85 -30.08
N GLU A 836 -19.80 8.30 -31.21
CA GLU A 836 -20.53 7.27 -31.96
C GLU A 836 -20.78 6.03 -31.10
N TYR A 837 -19.77 5.60 -30.34
CA TYR A 837 -19.89 4.52 -29.38
C TYR A 837 -20.92 4.81 -28.28
N LEU A 838 -20.84 6.00 -27.65
CA LEU A 838 -21.82 6.46 -26.66
C LEU A 838 -23.25 6.53 -27.23
N SER A 839 -23.38 6.87 -28.52
CA SER A 839 -24.68 6.98 -29.21
C SER A 839 -25.26 5.64 -29.72
N GLY A 840 -24.48 4.56 -29.70
CA GLY A 840 -24.90 3.22 -30.14
C GLY A 840 -24.88 2.97 -31.66
N LYS A 841 -24.26 3.85 -32.46
CA LYS A 841 -24.28 3.80 -33.94
C LYS A 841 -23.49 2.64 -34.59
N VAL A 842 -22.84 1.77 -33.82
CA VAL A 842 -21.92 0.70 -34.29
C VAL A 842 -22.65 -0.57 -34.80
N SER A 843 -24.00 -0.58 -34.80
CA SER A 843 -24.82 -1.69 -35.31
C SER A 843 -25.36 -1.39 -36.71
N ASP A 844 -25.16 -2.25 -37.72
CA ASP A 844 -25.70 -2.09 -39.09
C ASP A 844 -27.23 -1.91 -39.17
N LYS A 845 -27.95 -2.30 -38.10
CA LYS A 845 -29.41 -2.21 -38.02
C LYS A 845 -29.89 -0.86 -37.48
N LEU A 846 -29.13 -0.23 -36.58
CA LEU A 846 -29.59 0.96 -35.87
C LEU A 846 -29.67 2.22 -36.77
N PRO A 847 -28.67 2.53 -37.63
CA PRO A 847 -28.79 3.63 -38.59
C PRO A 847 -29.94 3.47 -39.58
N LYS A 848 -30.30 2.22 -39.95
CA LYS A 848 -31.45 1.96 -40.82
C LYS A 848 -32.76 2.27 -40.12
N PHE A 849 -32.94 1.82 -38.88
CA PHE A 849 -34.15 2.12 -38.11
C PHE A 849 -34.27 3.60 -37.76
N VAL A 850 -33.16 4.28 -37.43
CA VAL A 850 -33.16 5.74 -37.18
C VAL A 850 -33.54 6.51 -38.44
N LYS A 851 -33.02 6.13 -39.61
CA LYS A 851 -33.38 6.76 -40.89
C LYS A 851 -34.84 6.46 -41.30
N GLU A 852 -35.33 5.27 -41.01
CA GLU A 852 -36.75 4.91 -41.21
C GLU A 852 -37.65 5.73 -40.28
N GLN A 853 -37.25 5.90 -39.01
CA GLN A 853 -37.96 6.72 -38.02
C GLN A 853 -38.07 8.19 -38.48
N GLU A 854 -36.98 8.79 -38.96
CA GLU A 854 -36.99 10.17 -39.50
C GLU A 854 -37.95 10.28 -40.70
N ASN A 855 -37.86 9.36 -41.66
CA ASN A 855 -38.74 9.36 -42.83
C ASN A 855 -40.23 9.18 -42.47
N LEU A 856 -40.54 8.34 -41.48
CA LEU A 856 -41.91 8.13 -41.00
C LEU A 856 -42.44 9.37 -40.28
N LYS A 857 -41.60 10.04 -39.48
CA LYS A 857 -41.94 11.29 -38.78
C LYS A 857 -42.25 12.42 -39.78
N ASP A 858 -41.44 12.58 -40.81
CA ASP A 858 -41.66 13.61 -41.83
C ASP A 858 -42.94 13.36 -42.66
N LYS A 859 -43.22 12.10 -43.00
CA LYS A 859 -44.49 11.71 -43.66
C LYS A 859 -45.70 11.98 -42.77
N LEU A 860 -45.63 11.64 -41.49
CA LEU A 860 -46.70 11.90 -40.52
C LEU A 860 -46.98 13.38 -40.35
N VAL A 861 -45.95 14.22 -40.29
CA VAL A 861 -46.12 15.68 -40.24
C VAL A 861 -46.85 16.19 -41.49
N THR A 862 -46.51 15.66 -42.66
CA THR A 862 -47.13 16.05 -43.93
C THR A 862 -48.59 15.66 -44.00
N LEU A 863 -48.92 14.40 -43.68
CA LEU A 863 -50.30 13.89 -43.71
C LEU A 863 -51.19 14.56 -42.65
N ARG A 864 -50.67 14.78 -41.44
CA ARG A 864 -51.40 15.51 -40.39
C ARG A 864 -51.69 16.96 -40.79
N ARG A 865 -50.76 17.61 -41.50
CA ARG A 865 -50.97 18.97 -42.03
C ARG A 865 -52.05 18.99 -43.12
N ALA A 866 -52.03 18.03 -44.04
CA ALA A 866 -53.05 17.89 -45.07
C ALA A 866 -54.44 17.65 -44.45
N ARG A 867 -54.52 16.76 -43.46
CA ARG A 867 -55.75 16.50 -42.71
C ARG A 867 -56.29 17.75 -42.01
N GLU A 868 -55.44 18.52 -41.33
CA GLU A 868 -55.90 19.73 -40.64
C GLU A 868 -56.33 20.83 -41.63
N GLN A 869 -55.71 20.93 -42.81
CA GLN A 869 -56.13 21.85 -43.86
C GLN A 869 -57.54 21.54 -44.38
N GLU A 870 -57.93 20.27 -44.46
CA GLU A 870 -59.28 19.86 -44.88
C GLU A 870 -60.35 20.13 -43.81
N ILE A 871 -60.00 20.05 -42.53
CA ILE A 871 -60.96 20.17 -41.41
C ILE A 871 -61.11 21.62 -40.91
N ALA A 872 -60.07 22.45 -41.03
CA ALA A 872 -60.01 23.80 -40.47
C ALA A 872 -61.20 24.72 -40.85
N PRO A 873 -61.74 24.72 -42.09
CA PRO A 873 -62.89 25.55 -42.46
C PRO A 873 -64.16 25.16 -41.69
N VAL A 874 -64.40 23.86 -41.50
CA VAL A 874 -65.58 23.34 -40.79
C VAL A 874 -65.48 23.62 -39.29
N ARG A 875 -64.29 23.46 -38.71
CA ARG A 875 -64.03 23.77 -37.30
C ARG A 875 -64.27 25.25 -36.98
N THR A 876 -63.80 26.15 -37.83
CA THR A 876 -63.93 27.60 -37.64
C THR A 876 -65.39 28.05 -37.66
N ARG A 877 -66.20 27.48 -38.56
CA ARG A 877 -67.65 27.73 -38.62
C ARG A 877 -68.36 27.25 -37.35
N LEU A 878 -68.09 26.04 -36.90
CA LEU A 878 -68.71 25.47 -35.69
C LEU A 878 -68.34 26.24 -34.42
N GLN A 879 -67.10 26.73 -34.31
CA GLN A 879 -66.66 27.53 -33.17
C GLN A 879 -67.43 28.84 -33.07
N ALA A 880 -67.63 29.55 -34.19
CA ALA A 880 -68.43 30.77 -34.22
C ALA A 880 -69.91 30.52 -33.85
N GLU A 881 -70.49 29.39 -34.27
CA GLU A 881 -71.87 29.02 -33.92
C GLU A 881 -72.04 28.71 -32.42
N VAL A 882 -71.06 28.05 -31.80
CA VAL A 882 -71.08 27.74 -30.35
C VAL A 882 -70.85 28.99 -29.51
N ASP A 883 -69.92 29.86 -29.91
CA ASP A 883 -69.65 31.11 -29.20
C ASP A 883 -70.87 32.05 -29.19
N ALA A 884 -71.63 32.10 -30.30
CA ALA A 884 -72.87 32.88 -30.38
C ALA A 884 -73.99 32.34 -29.45
N ARG A 885 -74.10 31.01 -29.30
CA ARG A 885 -75.10 30.40 -28.39
C ARG A 885 -74.74 30.61 -26.92
N ASN A 886 -73.46 30.53 -26.57
CA ASN A 886 -72.97 30.79 -25.22
C ASN A 886 -73.19 32.25 -24.79
N ALA A 887 -72.98 33.20 -25.71
CA ALA A 887 -73.27 34.61 -25.46
C ALA A 887 -74.78 34.85 -25.20
N ALA A 888 -75.66 34.18 -25.95
CA ALA A 888 -77.11 34.25 -25.74
C ALA A 888 -77.60 33.53 -24.46
N GLN A 889 -76.84 32.57 -23.94
CA GLN A 889 -77.12 31.89 -22.67
C GLN A 889 -76.66 32.71 -21.45
N GLN A 890 -75.58 33.50 -21.56
CA GLN A 890 -75.10 34.38 -20.48
C GLN A 890 -76.06 35.55 -20.16
N GLU A 891 -76.85 36.04 -21.12
CA GLU A 891 -77.85 37.10 -20.89
C GLU A 891 -79.14 36.62 -20.20
N LYS A 892 -79.40 35.29 -20.13
CA LYS A 892 -80.64 34.71 -19.60
C LYS A 892 -80.59 34.25 -18.14
N GLY A 893 -79.46 34.40 -17.45
CA GLY A 893 -79.38 34.29 -15.99
C GLY A 893 -79.84 32.96 -15.37
N GLU A 894 -79.83 31.85 -16.10
CA GLU A 894 -80.27 30.54 -15.60
C GLU A 894 -79.13 29.52 -15.51
N VAL A 895 -79.16 28.78 -14.39
CA VAL A 895 -78.32 27.65 -13.97
C VAL A 895 -76.94 28.00 -13.38
N GLN A 896 -76.95 28.46 -12.12
CA GLN A 896 -75.84 28.22 -11.19
C GLN A 896 -75.77 26.71 -10.89
N ILE A 897 -74.63 26.07 -11.15
CA ILE A 897 -74.42 24.65 -10.85
C ILE A 897 -73.73 24.50 -9.50
N ASP A 898 -74.35 23.77 -8.57
CA ASP A 898 -73.68 23.26 -7.39
C ASP A 898 -72.90 21.97 -7.73
N LEU A 899 -71.60 22.11 -7.97
CA LEU A 899 -70.70 20.98 -8.23
C LEU A 899 -70.31 20.33 -6.90
N LYS A 900 -71.09 19.32 -6.47
CA LYS A 900 -70.83 18.54 -5.25
C LYS A 900 -69.50 17.79 -5.33
N PRO A 901 -68.42 18.24 -4.65
CA PRO A 901 -67.14 17.54 -4.64
C PRO A 901 -67.19 16.37 -3.66
N PHE A 902 -66.31 15.40 -3.86
CA PHE A 902 -66.08 14.29 -2.92
C PHE A 902 -65.25 14.73 -1.70
N ALA A 903 -64.30 15.65 -1.90
CA ALA A 903 -63.53 16.32 -0.83
C ALA A 903 -63.14 17.74 -1.27
N ARG A 904 -63.04 18.67 -0.32
CA ARG A 904 -62.73 20.09 -0.58
C ARG A 904 -61.77 20.64 0.48
N TRP A 905 -60.72 21.32 0.03
CA TRP A 905 -59.80 22.05 0.90
C TRP A 905 -59.81 23.52 0.47
N ASP A 906 -60.33 24.38 1.35
CA ASP A 906 -60.34 25.84 1.17
C ASP A 906 -59.07 26.51 1.73
N PHE A 907 -58.31 25.80 2.56
CA PHE A 907 -57.12 26.31 3.24
C PHE A 907 -57.38 27.62 4.03
N GLU A 908 -58.61 27.82 4.49
CA GLU A 908 -59.01 28.92 5.38
C GLU A 908 -58.63 28.59 6.83
N GLY A 909 -57.32 28.62 7.12
CA GLY A 909 -56.75 28.51 8.46
C GLY A 909 -56.20 27.13 8.84
N ASP A 910 -56.68 26.03 8.25
CA ASP A 910 -56.14 24.69 8.46
C ASP A 910 -56.04 23.85 7.17
N THR A 911 -55.58 22.60 7.30
CA THR A 911 -55.42 21.65 6.18
C THR A 911 -56.53 20.61 6.13
N LYS A 912 -57.67 20.85 6.77
CA LYS A 912 -58.76 19.88 6.82
C LYS A 912 -59.60 19.95 5.55
N ASP A 913 -60.15 18.79 5.22
CA ASP A 913 -61.25 18.68 4.25
C ASP A 913 -62.51 19.32 4.88
N SER A 914 -63.06 20.35 4.25
CA SER A 914 -64.17 21.15 4.79
C SER A 914 -65.55 20.53 4.55
N ILE A 915 -65.63 19.47 3.74
CA ILE A 915 -66.89 18.75 3.46
C ILE A 915 -66.83 17.25 3.80
N GLY A 916 -65.67 16.74 4.22
CA GLY A 916 -65.44 15.32 4.50
C GLY A 916 -64.29 15.08 5.49
N ASP A 917 -63.86 13.82 5.61
CA ASP A 917 -62.89 13.38 6.62
C ASP A 917 -61.45 13.24 6.08
N MET A 918 -61.18 13.66 4.83
CA MET A 918 -59.85 13.55 4.20
C MET A 918 -58.89 14.67 4.67
N HIS A 919 -58.77 14.86 5.97
CA HIS A 919 -57.92 15.90 6.55
C HIS A 919 -56.44 15.70 6.19
N GLY A 920 -55.76 16.80 5.86
CA GLY A 920 -54.35 16.86 5.48
C GLY A 920 -53.41 17.07 6.66
N GLU A 921 -52.24 16.44 6.60
CA GLU A 921 -51.10 16.66 7.49
C GLU A 921 -49.98 17.38 6.72
N SER A 922 -49.54 18.54 7.21
CA SER A 922 -48.44 19.30 6.61
C SER A 922 -47.08 18.70 6.99
N LYS A 923 -46.21 18.48 5.99
CA LYS A 923 -44.83 18.02 6.19
C LYS A 923 -43.85 18.97 5.50
N GLY A 924 -42.66 19.14 6.10
CA GLY A 924 -41.65 20.09 5.62
C GLY A 924 -42.08 21.55 5.90
N ALA A 925 -41.72 22.47 5.01
CA ALA A 925 -41.98 23.90 5.19
C ALA A 925 -43.38 24.37 4.73
N ALA A 926 -44.32 23.45 4.48
CA ALA A 926 -45.68 23.79 4.08
C ALA A 926 -46.50 24.31 5.26
N LYS A 927 -47.24 25.41 5.04
CA LYS A 927 -48.06 26.05 6.08
C LYS A 927 -49.20 26.85 5.46
N VAL A 928 -50.33 26.91 6.17
CA VAL A 928 -51.44 27.80 5.85
C VAL A 928 -51.11 29.20 6.35
N ILE A 929 -51.15 30.20 5.46
CA ILE A 929 -51.00 31.63 5.78
C ILE A 929 -52.02 32.41 4.95
N ASP A 930 -52.73 33.34 5.58
CA ASP A 930 -53.64 34.29 4.91
C ASP A 930 -54.64 33.62 3.94
N GLY A 931 -55.27 32.53 4.36
CA GLY A 931 -56.29 31.82 3.56
C GLY A 931 -55.74 31.04 2.35
N SER A 932 -54.44 30.69 2.37
CA SER A 932 -53.84 29.87 1.32
C SER A 932 -52.74 28.94 1.85
N MET A 933 -52.52 27.81 1.18
CA MET A 933 -51.46 26.86 1.47
C MET A 933 -50.16 27.24 0.75
N PHE A 934 -49.12 27.60 1.50
CA PHE A 934 -47.79 27.93 0.97
C PHE A 934 -46.91 26.69 0.85
N LEU A 935 -46.29 26.49 -0.32
CA LEU A 935 -45.58 25.26 -0.70
C LEU A 935 -44.06 25.43 -0.91
N ARG A 936 -43.35 26.21 -0.09
CA ARG A 936 -41.89 26.43 -0.26
C ARG A 936 -41.04 25.29 0.32
N GLY A 937 -41.00 24.15 -0.34
CA GLY A 937 -40.18 22.99 0.07
C GLY A 937 -40.85 22.09 1.13
N GLY A 938 -42.17 22.11 1.18
CA GLY A 938 -43.01 21.18 1.94
C GLY A 938 -44.22 20.73 1.13
N GLY A 939 -45.08 19.91 1.73
CA GLY A 939 -46.34 19.47 1.12
C GLY A 939 -47.36 19.03 2.16
N VAL A 940 -48.56 18.64 1.71
CA VAL A 940 -49.64 18.16 2.59
C VAL A 940 -50.11 16.79 2.10
N TRP A 941 -50.26 15.83 3.02
CA TRP A 941 -50.73 14.47 2.76
C TRP A 941 -52.04 14.21 3.47
N THR A 942 -53.08 13.79 2.74
CA THR A 942 -54.40 13.54 3.33
C THR A 942 -54.52 12.15 3.92
N ARG A 943 -55.55 11.94 4.75
CA ARG A 943 -56.04 10.58 5.03
C ARG A 943 -56.44 9.86 3.72
N PRO A 944 -56.40 8.52 3.69
CA PRO A 944 -56.77 7.76 2.49
C PRO A 944 -58.22 7.99 2.03
N ILE A 945 -58.46 7.86 0.72
CA ILE A 945 -59.78 7.96 0.11
C ILE A 945 -60.74 6.91 0.67
N SER A 946 -62.00 7.28 0.87
CA SER A 946 -63.03 6.43 1.46
C SER A 946 -63.86 5.63 0.43
N LYS A 947 -63.51 5.72 -0.86
CA LYS A 947 -64.17 5.05 -2.00
C LYS A 947 -63.16 4.65 -3.08
N ASP A 948 -63.45 3.59 -3.84
CA ASP A 948 -62.68 3.21 -5.03
C ASP A 948 -62.90 4.23 -6.16
N LEU A 949 -61.81 4.71 -6.75
CA LEU A 949 -61.82 5.65 -7.87
C LEU A 949 -61.22 5.01 -9.11
N ARG A 950 -62.06 4.86 -10.14
CA ARG A 950 -61.69 4.43 -11.51
C ARG A 950 -61.74 5.57 -12.51
N GLU A 951 -62.58 6.55 -12.23
CA GLU A 951 -62.66 7.84 -12.90
C GLU A 951 -62.82 8.91 -11.83
N PHE A 952 -62.21 10.05 -12.03
CA PHE A 952 -62.19 11.14 -11.06
C PHE A 952 -61.75 12.43 -11.75
N SER A 953 -62.00 13.57 -11.10
CA SER A 953 -61.50 14.85 -11.55
C SER A 953 -60.78 15.57 -10.43
N LEU A 954 -59.58 16.07 -10.73
CA LEU A 954 -58.78 16.89 -9.83
C LEU A 954 -58.96 18.36 -10.24
N GLU A 955 -59.31 19.21 -9.30
CA GLU A 955 -59.40 20.66 -9.48
C GLU A 955 -58.50 21.36 -8.46
N VAL A 956 -57.68 22.29 -8.94
CA VAL A 956 -56.83 23.12 -8.09
C VAL A 956 -56.80 24.57 -8.60
N GLN A 957 -56.99 25.52 -7.69
CA GLN A 957 -56.74 26.93 -7.92
C GLN A 957 -55.45 27.34 -7.21
N LEU A 958 -54.46 27.77 -7.99
CA LEU A 958 -53.14 28.09 -7.46
C LEU A 958 -52.48 29.26 -8.16
N GLN A 959 -51.48 29.83 -7.50
CA GLN A 959 -50.53 30.78 -8.08
C GLN A 959 -49.11 30.30 -7.79
N LEU A 960 -48.29 30.21 -8.83
CA LEU A 960 -46.88 29.86 -8.75
C LEU A 960 -46.04 31.04 -8.25
N ASP A 961 -44.97 30.77 -7.49
CA ASP A 961 -44.03 31.83 -7.07
C ASP A 961 -43.20 32.37 -8.24
N ASN A 962 -42.93 31.52 -9.25
CA ASN A 962 -42.23 31.89 -10.47
C ASN A 962 -42.50 30.85 -11.58
N TRP A 963 -42.44 31.28 -12.84
CA TRP A 963 -42.62 30.42 -14.01
C TRP A 963 -41.43 29.47 -14.32
N LYS A 964 -40.26 29.66 -13.69
CA LYS A 964 -39.04 28.88 -13.97
C LYS A 964 -38.98 27.52 -13.26
N GLN A 965 -39.93 27.24 -12.36
CA GLN A 965 -40.00 25.96 -11.68
C GLN A 965 -40.45 24.83 -12.62
N ALA A 966 -40.02 23.60 -12.34
CA ALA A 966 -40.34 22.41 -13.13
C ALA A 966 -40.48 21.18 -12.23
N GLY A 967 -41.38 20.26 -12.60
CA GLY A 967 -41.53 18.94 -12.00
C GLY A 967 -42.26 18.88 -10.65
N GLY A 968 -42.87 19.98 -10.20
CA GLY A 968 -43.68 20.04 -8.99
C GLY A 968 -45.15 19.61 -9.23
N GLY A 969 -45.74 18.90 -8.28
CA GLY A 969 -47.17 18.54 -8.30
C GLY A 969 -48.03 19.53 -7.52
N ALA A 970 -49.06 20.07 -8.16
CA ALA A 970 -50.06 20.93 -7.51
C ALA A 970 -51.03 20.09 -6.67
N MET A 971 -51.60 19.05 -7.27
CA MET A 971 -52.47 18.08 -6.60
C MET A 971 -52.29 16.72 -7.26
N SER A 972 -51.99 15.68 -6.47
CA SER A 972 -51.78 14.32 -6.92
C SER A 972 -52.63 13.33 -6.14
N LEU A 973 -53.26 12.38 -6.83
CA LEU A 973 -53.85 11.18 -6.24
C LEU A 973 -52.82 10.05 -6.36
N GLN A 974 -52.30 9.57 -5.23
CA GLN A 974 -51.28 8.52 -5.20
C GLN A 974 -51.72 7.32 -4.38
N ARG A 975 -51.17 6.15 -4.67
CA ARG A 975 -51.27 4.99 -3.76
C ARG A 975 -50.52 5.27 -2.45
N SER A 976 -50.90 4.56 -1.38
CA SER A 976 -50.33 4.72 -0.04
C SER A 976 -48.83 4.39 0.04
N ASP A 977 -48.24 3.73 -0.96
CA ASP A 977 -46.79 3.52 -1.08
C ASP A 977 -46.04 4.70 -1.73
N GLY A 978 -46.80 5.67 -2.28
CA GLY A 978 -46.30 6.83 -2.99
C GLY A 978 -45.57 6.51 -4.29
N LYS A 979 -45.72 5.31 -4.88
CA LYS A 979 -45.03 4.92 -6.12
C LYS A 979 -45.86 5.17 -7.36
N VAL A 980 -47.14 4.83 -7.33
CA VAL A 980 -48.08 5.03 -8.45
C VAL A 980 -48.99 6.20 -8.14
N PHE A 981 -49.10 7.15 -9.08
CA PHE A 981 -49.94 8.33 -8.93
C PHE A 981 -50.39 8.87 -10.30
N ASP A 982 -51.45 9.68 -10.26
CA ASP A 982 -51.86 10.58 -11.32
C ASP A 982 -52.09 11.96 -10.70
N GLY A 983 -51.60 13.02 -11.34
CA GLY A 983 -51.65 14.35 -10.73
C GLY A 983 -51.51 15.51 -11.71
N ILE A 984 -51.80 16.71 -11.23
CA ILE A 984 -51.61 17.97 -11.95
C ILE A 984 -50.17 18.43 -11.69
N VAL A 985 -49.30 18.34 -12.70
CA VAL A 985 -47.87 18.73 -12.59
C VAL A 985 -47.52 19.87 -13.54
N TYR A 986 -46.52 20.67 -13.16
CA TYR A 986 -46.08 21.83 -13.93
C TYR A 986 -44.68 21.66 -14.53
N ALA A 987 -44.55 21.98 -15.82
CA ALA A 987 -43.30 22.11 -16.55
C ALA A 987 -42.34 20.91 -16.48
N GLU A 988 -42.88 19.69 -16.36
CA GLU A 988 -42.10 18.46 -16.18
C GLU A 988 -41.41 17.98 -17.47
N VAL A 989 -42.09 18.09 -18.62
CA VAL A 989 -41.59 17.66 -19.94
C VAL A 989 -41.44 18.83 -20.91
N ALA A 990 -42.29 19.84 -20.80
CA ALA A 990 -42.21 21.07 -21.59
C ALA A 990 -42.31 22.30 -20.69
N PRO A 991 -41.43 23.30 -20.85
CA PRO A 991 -41.39 24.47 -19.98
C PRO A 991 -42.75 25.19 -20.00
N ARG A 992 -43.16 25.72 -18.84
CA ARG A 992 -44.39 26.49 -18.65
C ARG A 992 -45.71 25.80 -19.02
N THR A 993 -45.76 24.48 -19.11
CA THR A 993 -47.00 23.76 -19.45
C THR A 993 -47.56 22.97 -18.27
N TRP A 994 -48.90 22.84 -18.21
CA TRP A 994 -49.59 21.89 -17.33
C TRP A 994 -49.72 20.52 -17.98
N LEU A 995 -49.43 19.46 -17.22
CA LEU A 995 -49.35 18.09 -17.71
C LEU A 995 -50.00 17.14 -16.69
N THR A 996 -50.46 15.98 -17.15
CA THR A 996 -50.76 14.89 -16.22
C THR A 996 -49.45 14.23 -15.79
N GLY A 997 -49.18 14.20 -14.48
CA GLY A 997 -48.00 13.56 -13.91
C GLY A 997 -48.29 12.11 -13.56
N SER A 998 -47.35 11.22 -13.84
CA SER A 998 -47.45 9.82 -13.44
C SER A 998 -46.11 9.24 -13.01
N ASP A 999 -46.14 8.02 -12.49
CA ASP A 999 -44.97 7.26 -12.08
C ASP A 999 -44.01 7.00 -13.26
N LYS A 1000 -42.72 7.26 -13.05
CA LYS A 1000 -41.66 7.15 -14.07
C LYS A 1000 -41.96 7.89 -15.40
N HIS A 1001 -42.86 8.87 -15.40
CA HIS A 1001 -43.39 9.55 -16.60
C HIS A 1001 -44.15 8.64 -17.57
N ALA A 1002 -44.56 7.44 -17.14
CA ALA A 1002 -45.17 6.43 -18.01
C ALA A 1002 -46.42 6.92 -18.77
N ARG A 1003 -47.16 7.87 -18.19
CA ARG A 1003 -48.36 8.52 -18.76
C ARG A 1003 -48.20 10.04 -18.83
N THR A 1004 -47.01 10.57 -18.56
CA THR A 1004 -46.77 12.02 -18.54
C THR A 1004 -46.51 12.55 -19.94
N VAL A 1005 -47.55 13.15 -20.53
CA VAL A 1005 -47.52 13.65 -21.91
C VAL A 1005 -48.15 15.04 -21.96
N PRO A 1006 -47.61 15.97 -22.77
CA PRO A 1006 -48.27 17.25 -23.03
C PRO A 1006 -49.60 17.07 -23.75
N PHE A 1007 -50.63 17.78 -23.30
CA PHE A 1007 -51.90 17.89 -24.02
C PHE A 1007 -51.78 18.71 -25.32
N GLY A 1008 -50.64 19.36 -25.56
CA GLY A 1008 -50.43 20.26 -26.70
C GLY A 1008 -51.09 21.64 -26.53
N GLY A 1009 -51.47 22.02 -25.30
CA GLY A 1009 -51.87 23.39 -24.97
C GLY A 1009 -50.67 24.35 -24.95
N GLY A 1010 -50.90 25.63 -25.24
CA GLY A 1010 -49.85 26.67 -25.23
C GLY A 1010 -49.27 26.92 -23.84
N GLU A 1011 -48.06 27.50 -23.78
CA GLU A 1011 -47.40 27.85 -22.51
C GLU A 1011 -48.28 28.73 -21.61
N ASP A 1012 -48.34 28.40 -20.32
CA ASP A 1012 -49.00 29.22 -19.31
C ASP A 1012 -48.07 30.34 -18.85
N MET A 1013 -48.36 31.53 -19.36
CA MET A 1013 -47.62 32.77 -19.12
C MET A 1013 -48.20 33.60 -17.95
N GLU A 1014 -49.20 33.07 -17.24
CA GLU A 1014 -49.98 33.79 -16.23
C GLU A 1014 -49.98 33.12 -14.85
N ALA A 1015 -49.68 31.83 -14.75
CA ALA A 1015 -49.74 31.07 -13.50
C ALA A 1015 -48.86 31.64 -12.36
N ASP A 1016 -47.80 32.39 -12.66
CA ASP A 1016 -46.99 33.09 -11.66
C ASP A 1016 -47.45 34.53 -11.39
N LYS A 1017 -48.27 35.10 -12.28
CA LYS A 1017 -48.77 36.49 -12.21
C LYS A 1017 -50.12 36.60 -11.50
N ARG A 1018 -50.99 35.60 -11.67
CA ARG A 1018 -52.31 35.55 -11.03
C ARG A 1018 -52.69 34.12 -10.65
N PRO A 1019 -53.66 33.92 -9.74
CA PRO A 1019 -54.27 32.63 -9.54
C PRO A 1019 -54.91 32.10 -10.84
N VAL A 1020 -54.62 30.84 -11.15
CA VAL A 1020 -55.19 30.09 -12.28
C VAL A 1020 -55.88 28.83 -11.76
N ARG A 1021 -56.94 28.39 -12.46
CA ARG A 1021 -57.68 27.17 -12.11
C ARG A 1021 -57.40 26.09 -13.15
N ILE A 1022 -56.92 24.94 -12.68
CA ILE A 1022 -56.60 23.78 -13.51
C ILE A 1022 -57.47 22.61 -13.10
N ILE A 1023 -58.12 21.99 -14.09
CA ILE A 1023 -58.97 20.82 -13.90
C ILE A 1023 -58.44 19.71 -14.80
N MET A 1024 -58.15 18.55 -14.22
CA MET A 1024 -57.82 17.33 -14.97
C MET A 1024 -58.87 16.26 -14.72
N VAL A 1025 -59.49 15.81 -15.81
CA VAL A 1025 -60.55 14.80 -15.82
C VAL A 1025 -59.96 13.47 -16.30
N TYR A 1026 -59.97 12.47 -15.42
CA TYR A 1026 -59.49 11.11 -15.69
C TYR A 1026 -60.69 10.19 -15.88
N LYS A 1027 -60.89 9.69 -17.10
CA LYS A 1027 -62.02 8.82 -17.45
C LYS A 1027 -61.68 7.35 -17.25
N ALA A 1028 -62.72 6.54 -17.04
CA ALA A 1028 -62.57 5.10 -16.81
C ALA A 1028 -61.92 4.35 -17.99
N ASP A 1029 -61.92 4.89 -19.21
CA ASP A 1029 -61.28 4.32 -20.40
C ASP A 1029 -59.78 4.67 -20.54
N GLY A 1030 -59.20 5.41 -19.58
CA GLY A 1030 -57.81 5.88 -19.63
C GLY A 1030 -57.61 7.23 -20.33
N THR A 1031 -58.69 7.85 -20.81
CA THR A 1031 -58.63 9.19 -21.40
C THR A 1031 -58.49 10.25 -20.30
N THR A 1032 -57.50 11.12 -20.43
CA THR A 1032 -57.29 12.29 -19.60
C THR A 1032 -57.55 13.56 -20.40
N ILE A 1033 -58.30 14.50 -19.83
CA ILE A 1033 -58.64 15.79 -20.44
C ILE A 1033 -58.25 16.90 -19.47
N ALA A 1034 -57.55 17.92 -19.95
CA ALA A 1034 -57.18 19.08 -19.15
C ALA A 1034 -58.00 20.32 -19.53
N TYR A 1035 -58.34 21.13 -18.54
CA TYR A 1035 -58.97 22.43 -18.70
C TYR A 1035 -58.19 23.48 -17.91
N ARG A 1036 -58.05 24.68 -18.50
CA ARG A 1036 -57.45 25.86 -17.89
C ARG A 1036 -58.48 26.98 -17.87
N ASP A 1037 -58.81 27.47 -16.68
CA ASP A 1037 -59.86 28.48 -16.43
C ASP A 1037 -61.17 28.13 -17.20
N GLY A 1038 -61.57 26.85 -17.17
CA GLY A 1038 -62.80 26.33 -17.76
C GLY A 1038 -62.76 26.03 -19.26
N LYS A 1039 -61.65 26.34 -19.95
CA LYS A 1039 -61.48 26.08 -21.38
C LYS A 1039 -60.62 24.84 -21.62
N PRO A 1040 -60.88 24.03 -22.66
CA PRO A 1040 -60.02 22.89 -23.01
C PRO A 1040 -58.55 23.32 -23.17
N TYR A 1041 -57.65 22.67 -22.45
CA TYR A 1041 -56.22 22.91 -22.48
C TYR A 1041 -55.55 21.83 -23.32
N GLY A 1042 -55.51 22.05 -24.64
CA GLY A 1042 -54.99 21.08 -25.60
C GLY A 1042 -56.00 19.98 -25.98
N LYS A 1043 -55.50 18.85 -26.49
CA LYS A 1043 -56.29 17.68 -26.89
C LYS A 1043 -56.32 16.62 -25.78
N ALA A 1044 -57.40 15.85 -25.72
CA ALA A 1044 -57.50 14.68 -24.84
C ALA A 1044 -56.39 13.67 -25.17
N ILE A 1045 -55.82 13.04 -24.14
CA ILE A 1045 -54.78 12.02 -24.28
C ILE A 1045 -55.26 10.70 -23.66
N ASN A 1046 -55.01 9.57 -24.31
CA ASN A 1046 -55.26 8.25 -23.71
C ASN A 1046 -53.93 7.49 -23.59
N ARG A 1047 -53.49 7.26 -22.35
CA ARG A 1047 -52.23 6.55 -22.05
C ARG A 1047 -52.45 5.43 -21.02
N GLY A 1048 -53.67 4.90 -20.96
CA GLY A 1048 -54.07 3.90 -19.98
C GLY A 1048 -54.52 4.50 -18.64
N ARG A 1049 -54.99 3.64 -17.75
CA ARG A 1049 -55.64 4.02 -16.48
C ARG A 1049 -54.99 3.38 -15.26
N VAL A 1050 -55.15 4.02 -14.12
CA VAL A 1050 -54.87 3.44 -12.79
C VAL A 1050 -56.15 3.44 -11.97
N GLU A 1051 -56.40 2.33 -11.29
CA GLU A 1051 -57.46 2.24 -10.28
C GLU A 1051 -56.88 2.50 -8.89
N TYR A 1052 -57.54 3.39 -8.14
CA TYR A 1052 -57.21 3.75 -6.76
C TYR A 1052 -58.25 3.17 -5.82
N LYS A 1053 -57.82 2.26 -4.93
CA LYS A 1053 -58.70 1.55 -4.00
C LYS A 1053 -58.93 2.35 -2.72
N LYS A 1054 -60.13 2.24 -2.16
CA LYS A 1054 -60.49 2.74 -0.82
C LYS A 1054 -59.45 2.31 0.20
N GLY A 1055 -58.95 3.24 1.01
CA GLY A 1055 -57.96 2.97 2.05
C GLY A 1055 -56.50 2.83 1.57
N GLU A 1056 -56.28 2.68 0.26
CA GLU A 1056 -54.95 2.44 -0.34
C GLU A 1056 -54.44 3.59 -1.21
N ALA A 1057 -55.13 4.72 -1.21
CA ALA A 1057 -54.73 5.91 -1.95
C ALA A 1057 -55.08 7.19 -1.18
N GLN A 1058 -54.32 8.25 -1.40
CA GLN A 1058 -54.46 9.54 -0.70
C GLN A 1058 -54.13 10.70 -1.63
N ILE A 1059 -54.58 11.91 -1.26
CA ILE A 1059 -54.25 13.14 -1.98
C ILE A 1059 -52.97 13.75 -1.38
N VAL A 1060 -52.14 14.31 -2.27
CA VAL A 1060 -50.91 15.01 -1.92
C VAL A 1060 -50.86 16.37 -2.63
N PHE A 1061 -50.52 17.40 -1.86
CA PHE A 1061 -50.34 18.77 -2.34
C PHE A 1061 -48.87 19.18 -2.27
N GLY A 1062 -48.38 19.88 -3.30
CA GLY A 1062 -47.04 20.49 -3.35
C GLY A 1062 -45.87 19.53 -3.57
N SER A 1063 -46.10 18.22 -3.54
CA SER A 1063 -45.13 17.20 -3.98
C SER A 1063 -45.69 16.48 -5.19
N ARG A 1064 -44.83 16.13 -6.16
CA ARG A 1064 -45.22 15.32 -7.31
C ARG A 1064 -45.86 14.00 -6.88
N HIS A 1065 -45.17 13.24 -6.01
CA HIS A 1065 -45.65 12.04 -5.31
C HIS A 1065 -44.67 11.66 -4.18
N GLY A 1066 -44.96 10.61 -3.42
CA GLY A 1066 -44.10 10.05 -2.37
C GLY A 1066 -44.66 10.23 -0.96
N LEU A 1067 -43.93 9.79 0.07
CA LEU A 1067 -44.39 9.83 1.48
C LEU A 1067 -43.77 10.96 2.31
N SER A 1068 -42.90 11.76 1.71
CA SER A 1068 -42.24 12.90 2.34
C SER A 1068 -41.90 13.96 1.28
N PRO A 1069 -41.70 15.23 1.67
CA PRO A 1069 -41.25 16.27 0.74
C PRO A 1069 -39.92 15.87 0.08
N GLY A 1070 -39.86 15.92 -1.26
CA GLY A 1070 -38.68 15.53 -2.03
C GLY A 1070 -37.62 16.64 -2.13
N GLY A 1071 -36.34 16.26 -2.27
CA GLY A 1071 -35.24 17.19 -2.59
C GLY A 1071 -35.35 17.80 -4.00
N ARG A 1072 -34.45 18.77 -4.32
CA ARG A 1072 -34.48 19.67 -5.50
C ARG A 1072 -35.11 19.04 -6.75
N GLY A 1073 -36.23 19.60 -7.21
CA GLY A 1073 -36.90 19.27 -8.48
C GLY A 1073 -38.23 18.48 -8.36
N ARG A 1074 -38.66 18.10 -7.15
CA ARG A 1074 -39.94 17.36 -6.92
C ARG A 1074 -41.05 18.15 -6.22
N SER A 1075 -40.76 19.35 -5.74
CA SER A 1075 -41.69 20.18 -4.97
C SER A 1075 -42.12 21.41 -5.76
N LEU A 1076 -43.41 21.71 -5.75
CA LEU A 1076 -44.00 22.89 -6.37
C LEU A 1076 -43.87 24.09 -5.42
N THR A 1077 -43.36 25.22 -5.89
CA THR A 1077 -43.27 26.46 -5.11
C THR A 1077 -44.36 27.44 -5.53
N GLY A 1078 -45.29 27.73 -4.62
CA GLY A 1078 -46.39 28.64 -4.85
C GLY A 1078 -47.41 28.60 -3.72
N ARG A 1079 -48.62 29.06 -4.01
CA ARG A 1079 -49.76 29.08 -3.09
C ARG A 1079 -50.94 28.35 -3.71
N ILE A 1080 -51.57 27.44 -2.97
CA ILE A 1080 -52.87 26.85 -3.34
C ILE A 1080 -53.94 27.57 -2.54
N PHE A 1081 -54.95 28.10 -3.24
CA PHE A 1081 -56.09 28.79 -2.64
C PHE A 1081 -57.26 27.85 -2.40
N GLU A 1082 -57.49 26.92 -3.33
CA GLU A 1082 -58.59 25.97 -3.21
C GLU A 1082 -58.23 24.69 -3.97
N ALA A 1083 -58.64 23.53 -3.44
CA ALA A 1083 -58.56 22.26 -4.14
C ALA A 1083 -59.80 21.40 -3.92
N ARG A 1084 -60.22 20.66 -4.96
CA ARG A 1084 -61.37 19.77 -4.93
C ARG A 1084 -61.07 18.45 -5.64
N LEU A 1085 -61.57 17.38 -5.06
CA LEU A 1085 -61.59 16.05 -5.67
C LEU A 1085 -63.03 15.69 -6.00
N TYR A 1086 -63.29 15.29 -7.25
CA TYR A 1086 -64.56 14.72 -7.68
C TYR A 1086 -64.38 13.22 -7.91
N ASP A 1087 -65.29 12.39 -7.39
CA ASP A 1087 -65.27 10.93 -7.55
C ASP A 1087 -65.84 10.45 -8.89
N ARG A 1088 -65.94 11.37 -9.86
CA ARG A 1088 -66.44 11.17 -11.22
C ARG A 1088 -65.70 12.03 -12.23
N ALA A 1089 -65.80 11.65 -13.51
CA ALA A 1089 -65.33 12.48 -14.61
C ALA A 1089 -66.30 13.66 -14.86
N LEU A 1090 -65.82 14.90 -14.74
CA LEU A 1090 -66.61 16.09 -15.07
C LEU A 1090 -66.84 16.18 -16.59
N THR A 1091 -68.06 16.57 -16.98
CA THR A 1091 -68.36 16.92 -18.38
C THR A 1091 -67.66 18.23 -18.78
N PRO A 1092 -67.46 18.50 -20.08
CA PRO A 1092 -66.87 19.77 -20.52
C PRO A 1092 -67.61 21.01 -20.01
N GLN A 1093 -68.93 20.93 -19.92
CA GLN A 1093 -69.77 22.01 -19.39
C GLN A 1093 -69.61 22.19 -17.88
N GLU A 1094 -69.47 21.09 -17.13
CA GLU A 1094 -69.20 21.14 -15.68
C GLU A 1094 -67.78 21.63 -15.39
N ALA A 1095 -66.79 21.28 -16.21
CA ALA A 1095 -65.43 21.82 -16.10
C ALA A 1095 -65.38 23.32 -16.40
N ALA A 1096 -66.17 23.79 -17.37
CA ALA A 1096 -66.36 25.22 -17.63
C ALA A 1096 -67.05 25.91 -16.44
N ALA A 1097 -68.14 25.33 -15.93
CA ALA A 1097 -68.88 25.84 -14.77
C ALA A 1097 -68.06 25.86 -13.48
N ALA A 1098 -67.13 24.91 -13.29
CA ALA A 1098 -66.21 24.92 -12.16
C ALA A 1098 -65.31 26.17 -12.16
N SER A 1099 -65.12 26.83 -13.31
CA SER A 1099 -64.31 28.05 -13.41
C SER A 1099 -65.14 29.34 -13.52
N SER A 1100 -66.33 29.30 -14.14
CA SER A 1100 -67.20 30.47 -14.35
C SER A 1100 -68.39 30.58 -13.39
N GLY A 1101 -68.77 29.48 -12.73
CA GLY A 1101 -70.01 29.36 -11.95
C GLY A 1101 -71.27 29.01 -12.75
N THR A 1102 -71.19 28.88 -14.09
CA THR A 1102 -72.34 28.66 -15.01
C THR A 1102 -72.04 27.68 -16.14
N LEU A 1103 -73.06 26.98 -16.66
CA LEU A 1103 -72.97 25.94 -17.72
C LEU A 1103 -72.77 26.58 -19.11
N LEU A 1104 -71.67 26.28 -19.84
CA LEU A 1104 -71.37 26.79 -21.21
C LEU A 1104 -71.16 25.64 -22.21
N GLU A 1105 -71.67 25.76 -23.45
CA GLU A 1105 -71.50 24.80 -24.56
C GLU A 1105 -70.08 24.87 -25.17
N VAL A 1106 -69.50 23.77 -25.68
CA VAL A 1106 -68.16 23.74 -26.32
C VAL A 1106 -68.15 22.88 -27.59
N VAL A 1107 -67.31 23.22 -28.58
CA VAL A 1107 -67.16 22.42 -29.83
C VAL A 1107 -66.52 21.07 -29.51
N THR A 1108 -67.12 19.98 -29.99
CA THR A 1108 -66.63 18.60 -29.80
C THR A 1108 -66.33 17.91 -31.14
N ASP A 1109 -65.49 16.88 -31.13
CA ASP A 1109 -65.19 16.09 -32.34
C ASP A 1109 -66.44 15.41 -32.95
N GLY A 1110 -67.44 15.09 -32.12
CA GLY A 1110 -68.72 14.57 -32.58
C GLY A 1110 -69.60 15.59 -33.31
N LEU A 1111 -69.48 16.89 -32.97
CA LEU A 1111 -70.11 17.98 -33.72
C LEU A 1111 -69.35 18.25 -35.03
N LEU A 1112 -68.03 18.13 -35.00
CA LEU A 1112 -67.15 18.25 -36.16
C LEU A 1112 -67.51 17.19 -37.22
N ALA A 1113 -67.62 15.92 -36.83
CA ALA A 1113 -67.94 14.81 -37.72
C ALA A 1113 -69.35 14.86 -38.33
N LYS A 1114 -70.32 15.52 -37.67
CA LYS A 1114 -71.69 15.73 -38.19
C LYS A 1114 -71.80 16.90 -39.17
N ALA A 1115 -70.88 17.86 -39.10
CA ALA A 1115 -70.88 19.07 -39.92
C ALA A 1115 -70.09 18.94 -41.23
N MET A 1116 -69.40 17.81 -41.43
CA MET A 1116 -68.65 17.48 -42.65
C MET A 1116 -69.58 16.85 -43.69
N ASP A 1117 -69.40 17.20 -44.96
CA ASP A 1117 -70.10 16.54 -46.07
C ASP A 1117 -69.55 15.12 -46.33
N PRO A 1118 -70.30 14.23 -47.03
CA PRO A 1118 -69.88 12.85 -47.25
C PRO A 1118 -68.57 12.68 -48.03
N SER A 1119 -68.20 13.65 -48.87
CA SER A 1119 -66.97 13.60 -49.67
C SER A 1119 -65.75 13.97 -48.83
N LEU A 1120 -65.86 15.02 -48.00
CA LEU A 1120 -64.84 15.46 -47.06
C LEU A 1120 -64.64 14.41 -45.95
N LYS A 1121 -65.72 13.79 -45.49
CA LYS A 1121 -65.65 12.72 -44.49
C LYS A 1121 -64.85 11.52 -44.99
N LYS A 1122 -65.07 11.10 -46.25
CA LYS A 1122 -64.34 10.00 -46.86
C LYS A 1122 -62.86 10.34 -47.10
N SER A 1123 -62.55 11.59 -47.47
CA SER A 1123 -61.17 12.08 -47.63
C SER A 1123 -60.40 12.05 -46.30
N VAL A 1124 -61.02 12.55 -45.23
CA VAL A 1124 -60.43 12.57 -43.90
C VAL A 1124 -60.29 11.16 -43.31
N GLU A 1125 -61.24 10.26 -43.55
CA GLU A 1125 -61.14 8.85 -43.14
C GLU A 1125 -59.95 8.14 -43.79
N VAL A 1126 -59.68 8.39 -45.10
CA VAL A 1126 -58.49 7.83 -45.78
C VAL A 1126 -57.19 8.38 -45.19
N LEU A 1127 -57.12 9.68 -44.91
CA LEU A 1127 -55.96 10.29 -44.26
C LEU A 1127 -55.76 9.78 -42.83
N ASP A 1128 -56.84 9.54 -42.08
CA ASP A 1128 -56.81 9.00 -40.72
C ASP A 1128 -56.33 7.55 -40.69
N GLU A 1129 -56.76 6.72 -41.63
CA GLU A 1129 -56.28 5.34 -41.78
C GLU A 1129 -54.77 5.30 -42.11
N GLU A 1130 -54.32 6.18 -43.02
CA GLU A 1130 -52.91 6.24 -43.42
C GLU A 1130 -52.02 6.78 -42.30
N ILE A 1131 -52.50 7.77 -41.54
CA ILE A 1131 -51.82 8.27 -40.33
C ILE A 1131 -51.73 7.18 -39.28
N ALA A 1132 -52.82 6.45 -39.01
CA ALA A 1132 -52.84 5.38 -38.02
C ALA A 1132 -51.83 4.26 -38.37
N LEU A 1133 -51.77 3.85 -39.65
CA LEU A 1133 -50.82 2.84 -40.12
C LEU A 1133 -49.36 3.29 -39.95
N LEU A 1134 -49.06 4.55 -40.26
CA LEU A 1134 -47.71 5.11 -40.10
C LEU A 1134 -47.34 5.32 -38.63
N GLU A 1135 -48.30 5.67 -37.76
CA GLU A 1135 -48.10 5.78 -36.32
C GLU A 1135 -47.79 4.41 -35.68
N GLU A 1136 -48.51 3.36 -36.10
CA GLU A 1136 -48.24 2.00 -35.66
C GLU A 1136 -46.84 1.55 -36.11
N ARG A 1137 -46.47 1.80 -37.37
CA ARG A 1137 -45.12 1.49 -37.86
C ARG A 1137 -44.04 2.29 -37.14
N LEU A 1138 -44.28 3.57 -36.85
CA LEU A 1138 -43.35 4.40 -36.10
C LEU A 1138 -43.15 3.86 -34.68
N ALA A 1139 -44.22 3.44 -34.00
CA ALA A 1139 -44.14 2.84 -32.67
C ALA A 1139 -43.34 1.53 -32.68
N GLN A 1140 -43.53 0.67 -33.70
CA GLN A 1140 -42.74 -0.55 -33.88
C GLN A 1140 -41.26 -0.23 -34.11
N VAL A 1141 -40.93 0.71 -35.00
CA VAL A 1141 -39.54 1.12 -35.27
C VAL A 1141 -38.89 1.74 -34.02
N GLU A 1142 -39.63 2.52 -33.23
CA GLU A 1142 -39.15 3.08 -31.96
C GLU A 1142 -38.86 1.98 -30.92
N GLN A 1143 -39.71 0.95 -30.85
CA GLN A 1143 -39.48 -0.22 -30.00
C GLN A 1143 -38.29 -1.07 -30.48
N GLU A 1144 -38.10 -1.21 -31.80
CA GLU A 1144 -36.93 -1.89 -32.39
C GLU A 1144 -35.62 -1.12 -32.12
N ILE A 1145 -35.64 0.22 -32.16
CA ILE A 1145 -34.51 1.08 -31.77
C ILE A 1145 -34.17 0.87 -30.29
N GLU A 1146 -35.16 0.92 -29.41
CA GLU A 1146 -34.94 0.82 -27.98
C GLU A 1146 -34.47 -0.57 -27.56
N SER A 1147 -35.11 -1.62 -28.06
CA SER A 1147 -34.67 -3.00 -27.81
C SER A 1147 -33.29 -3.29 -28.40
N THR A 1148 -32.93 -2.72 -29.55
CA THR A 1148 -31.57 -2.83 -30.12
C THR A 1148 -30.54 -2.09 -29.27
N ARG A 1149 -30.88 -0.93 -28.70
CA ARG A 1149 -30.02 -0.19 -27.76
C ARG A 1149 -29.84 -0.94 -26.45
N GLU A 1150 -30.91 -1.48 -25.87
CA GLU A 1150 -30.87 -2.31 -24.67
C GLU A 1150 -30.03 -3.57 -24.89
N ALA A 1151 -30.18 -4.23 -26.04
CA ALA A 1151 -29.38 -5.39 -26.41
C ALA A 1151 -27.89 -5.05 -26.61
N LEU A 1152 -27.55 -3.88 -27.18
CA LEU A 1152 -26.17 -3.37 -27.28
C LEU A 1152 -25.58 -2.99 -25.90
N ASN A 1153 -26.44 -2.53 -24.99
CA ASN A 1153 -26.09 -2.06 -23.65
C ASN A 1153 -26.05 -3.16 -22.58
N ALA A 1154 -26.43 -4.40 -22.92
CA ALA A 1154 -26.28 -5.58 -22.05
C ALA A 1154 -24.81 -5.89 -21.64
N GLY A 1155 -23.83 -5.10 -22.08
CA GLY A 1155 -22.41 -5.21 -21.73
C GLY A 1155 -21.85 -4.18 -20.74
N GLY A 1156 -22.66 -3.37 -20.04
CA GLY A 1156 -22.22 -2.45 -18.98
C GLY A 1156 -22.07 -0.97 -19.39
N ASP A 1157 -21.73 -0.10 -18.42
CA ASP A 1157 -21.59 1.37 -18.57
C ASP A 1157 -20.67 1.76 -19.75
N PRO A 1158 -21.14 2.56 -20.73
CA PRO A 1158 -20.35 2.87 -21.92
C PRO A 1158 -19.12 3.73 -21.61
N TYR A 1159 -19.14 4.54 -20.54
CA TYR A 1159 -17.95 5.27 -20.08
C TYR A 1159 -16.91 4.35 -19.43
N PHE A 1160 -17.36 3.31 -18.71
CA PHE A 1160 -16.47 2.26 -18.23
C PHE A 1160 -15.74 1.61 -19.40
N LYS A 1161 -16.42 1.32 -20.52
CA LYS A 1161 -15.79 0.70 -21.68
C LYS A 1161 -14.78 1.63 -22.38
N ILE A 1162 -15.05 2.93 -22.45
CA ILE A 1162 -14.08 3.93 -22.93
C ILE A 1162 -12.85 3.94 -22.01
N ALA A 1163 -13.05 4.07 -20.70
CA ALA A 1163 -11.96 4.04 -19.72
C ALA A 1163 -11.15 2.74 -19.82
N HIS A 1164 -11.83 1.61 -19.91
CA HIS A 1164 -11.22 0.29 -20.03
C HIS A 1164 -10.44 0.10 -21.35
N ALA A 1165 -10.96 0.63 -22.47
CA ALA A 1165 -10.26 0.61 -23.76
C ALA A 1165 -8.98 1.45 -23.71
N ILE A 1166 -9.03 2.64 -23.08
CA ILE A 1166 -7.86 3.50 -22.87
C ILE A 1166 -6.84 2.81 -21.96
N LEU A 1167 -7.28 2.15 -20.89
CA LEU A 1167 -6.38 1.40 -20.01
C LEU A 1167 -5.67 0.21 -20.69
N ASN A 1168 -6.23 -0.26 -21.81
CA ASN A 1168 -5.69 -1.35 -22.62
C ASN A 1168 -4.89 -0.84 -23.84
N SER A 1169 -4.70 0.47 -23.99
CA SER A 1169 -3.99 1.02 -25.14
C SER A 1169 -2.48 0.87 -25.02
N LYS A 1170 -1.80 0.81 -26.19
CA LYS A 1170 -0.34 0.92 -26.23
C LYS A 1170 0.13 2.28 -25.76
N GLU A 1171 -0.62 3.35 -26.02
CA GLU A 1171 -0.22 4.72 -25.67
C GLU A 1171 -0.13 4.92 -24.15
N LEU A 1172 -0.95 4.22 -23.36
CA LEU A 1172 -0.88 4.29 -21.90
C LEU A 1172 0.43 3.72 -21.37
N ILE A 1173 0.86 2.58 -21.92
CA ILE A 1173 1.96 1.78 -21.38
C ILE A 1173 3.30 2.06 -22.07
N TYR A 1174 3.36 3.01 -23.01
CA TYR A 1174 4.59 3.45 -23.66
C TYR A 1174 4.90 4.91 -23.30
N VAL A 1175 6.19 5.20 -23.17
CA VAL A 1175 6.72 6.56 -23.14
C VAL A 1175 7.12 6.90 -24.56
N TYR A 1176 6.50 7.94 -25.10
CA TYR A 1176 6.85 8.53 -26.39
C TYR A 1176 7.77 9.69 -26.19
#